data_AF-A0A419KHR3-F1
#
_entry.id   AF-A0A419KHR3-F1
#
_cell.length_a   1.000
_cell.length_b   1.000
_cell.length_c   1.000
_cell.angle_alpha   90.00
_cell.angle_beta   90.00
_cell.angle_gamma   90.00
#
_symmetry.space_group_name_H-M   'P 1'
#
loop_
_entity.id
_entity.type
_entity.pdbx_description
1 polymer ?
#
loop_
_entity_poly.entity_id
_entity_poly.type
_entity_poly.pdbx_seq_one_letter_code
_entity_poly.pdbx_strand_id
1 'polypeptide(L)'
;MPKYEWVRKVIVLGSGPIKIGEAAEFDYSGSQCLKALREEGIETVLVNPNAATIQTDPRLAGKVYLLPVTVEYIEEVIRKEKPDGILLGFGGQTALNCGVQLAKKGILEKYDVKVLGTPIRTIEETEDRELFRRAMIRAGIPVPKSRSATSVGEALKIADEIGFPVILRVAYALGGRGSGVAYDRHELKEMVSRALAQSMITQVLVEEYIGKWKEIEYEVMRDSEDNCIAVCSMENFDPMGVHTGDSIVVAPSQTLTNREYHMLRSASIKAVQSVEIIGECNIQWALHPRSEEYRAIEINARMSRSSALASKATGYPLAYIAAKLAIGYLLPELINKITGVTTACFEPALDYLVIKIPRWDLRKFRNVDPHLGPQMKSVGEVMAIGRTFEEALQKAVRMLDIGRIGVVGDDDEPESLESLLDALEKPTDERLFKLAKAIKMGVPIEKIYELSGIDLWFLYKIRNIVEMERKLRSLRLDSREALEVIREAKRLGFSDAQIAKYLEVDEIRIRRFRKRHGIIPVVKQIDTLAGEWPAKTNYLYMTYNGDEDDISFDTRGKKKVIVLGAGVFRIGSSVEFDWSGVNMIWALKRRGIDEAIMVNYNPETVSTDYDISDKLYFEELTLERVLDIYEKEKPLGVVVSVGGQIPNNLALKLSRAKVRLLGTSSKSIDLAEDRSKFSALLDELGIPQPEWSKLTTIEDAERFAENIGYPVLIRPSYVLSGYAM
;
A
#
# COMPACT_ATOMS: atom_id res chain seq x y z
N MET A 1 1.80 8.23 -37.06
CA MET A 1 1.97 7.17 -36.03
C MET A 1 1.51 7.77 -34.71
N PRO A 2 0.97 6.98 -33.76
CA PRO A 2 0.24 7.53 -32.62
C PRO A 2 1.08 8.33 -31.62
N LYS A 3 2.39 8.06 -31.52
CA LYS A 3 3.30 8.86 -30.71
C LYS A 3 3.58 10.23 -31.33
N TYR A 4 3.65 11.28 -30.51
CA TYR A 4 4.12 12.61 -30.90
C TYR A 4 5.55 12.56 -31.47
N GLU A 5 5.70 12.82 -32.77
CA GLU A 5 6.98 12.72 -33.49
C GLU A 5 8.03 13.74 -33.03
N TRP A 6 7.60 14.83 -32.40
CA TRP A 6 8.47 15.88 -31.88
C TRP A 6 9.09 15.54 -30.52
N VAL A 7 8.59 14.52 -29.81
CA VAL A 7 9.10 14.14 -28.48
C VAL A 7 10.30 13.20 -28.64
N ARG A 8 11.51 13.70 -28.35
CA ARG A 8 12.76 12.93 -28.42
C ARG A 8 13.45 12.82 -27.08
N LYS A 9 13.35 13.85 -26.24
CA LYS A 9 13.93 13.90 -24.89
C LYS A 9 12.93 14.42 -23.87
N VAL A 10 12.78 13.67 -22.77
CA VAL A 10 11.81 13.99 -21.70
C VAL A 10 12.49 14.03 -20.34
N ILE A 11 12.20 15.08 -19.57
CA ILE A 11 12.48 15.11 -18.13
C ILE A 11 11.34 14.43 -17.37
N VAL A 12 11.69 13.51 -16.47
CA VAL A 12 10.77 12.91 -15.49
C VAL A 12 11.16 13.42 -14.10
N LEU A 13 10.22 14.02 -13.37
CA LEU A 13 10.45 14.45 -11.99
C LEU A 13 10.05 13.33 -11.02
N GLY A 14 10.98 12.92 -10.16
CA GLY A 14 10.70 11.99 -9.07
C GLY A 14 10.07 12.68 -7.84
N SER A 15 9.68 11.88 -6.86
CA SER A 15 9.08 12.34 -5.59
C SER A 15 10.10 12.84 -4.56
N GLY A 16 11.36 12.46 -4.69
CA GLY A 16 12.37 12.72 -3.68
C GLY A 16 12.37 11.70 -2.54
N PRO A 17 12.76 12.11 -1.31
CA PRO A 17 12.86 11.18 -0.19
C PRO A 17 11.47 10.68 0.22
N ILE A 18 11.41 9.42 0.66
CA ILE A 18 10.21 8.80 1.23
C ILE A 18 9.74 9.59 2.46
N LYS A 19 8.45 9.91 2.51
CA LYS A 19 7.79 10.61 3.62
C LYS A 19 6.36 10.10 3.78
N ILE A 20 5.77 10.30 4.96
CA ILE A 20 4.35 9.98 5.18
C ILE A 20 3.51 10.74 4.15
N GLY A 21 2.69 10.01 3.40
CA GLY A 21 1.82 10.51 2.34
C GLY A 21 2.42 10.47 0.93
N GLU A 22 3.74 10.28 0.79
CA GLU A 22 4.41 10.18 -0.51
C GLU A 22 5.61 9.23 -0.38
N ALA A 23 5.35 7.95 -0.65
CA ALA A 23 6.28 6.87 -0.38
C ALA A 23 6.77 6.19 -1.67
N ALA A 24 6.86 4.86 -1.68
CA ALA A 24 7.52 4.11 -2.73
C ALA A 24 6.64 3.90 -3.98
N GLU A 25 5.35 4.21 -3.91
CA GLU A 25 4.42 4.18 -5.04
C GLU A 25 4.93 5.03 -6.23
N PHE A 26 5.74 6.05 -5.95
CA PHE A 26 6.37 6.90 -6.96
C PHE A 26 7.71 6.37 -7.46
N ASP A 27 8.37 5.46 -6.74
CA ASP A 27 9.45 4.65 -7.33
C ASP A 27 8.88 3.64 -8.32
N TYR A 28 7.80 2.95 -7.95
CA TYR A 28 7.08 2.07 -8.86
C TYR A 28 6.55 2.81 -10.09
N SER A 29 5.78 3.89 -9.90
CA SER A 29 5.20 4.66 -11.00
C SER A 29 6.27 5.33 -11.88
N GLY A 30 7.31 5.90 -11.28
CA GLY A 30 8.44 6.48 -12.01
C GLY A 30 9.20 5.44 -12.82
N SER A 31 9.45 4.25 -12.26
CA SER A 31 10.09 3.13 -12.96
C SER A 31 9.29 2.65 -14.17
N GLN A 32 7.97 2.53 -14.02
CA GLN A 32 7.05 2.16 -15.11
C GLN A 32 7.02 3.22 -16.22
N CYS A 33 7.03 4.51 -15.84
CA CYS A 33 7.11 5.62 -16.79
C CYS A 33 8.42 5.59 -17.59
N LEU A 34 9.57 5.46 -16.92
CA LEU A 34 10.87 5.37 -17.59
C LEU A 34 10.95 4.17 -18.53
N LYS A 35 10.41 3.03 -18.12
CA LYS A 35 10.28 1.83 -18.96
C LYS A 35 9.45 2.13 -20.22
N ALA A 36 8.26 2.72 -20.07
CA ALA A 36 7.37 3.05 -21.17
C ALA A 36 8.03 3.98 -22.21
N LEU A 37 8.72 5.03 -21.75
CA LEU A 37 9.43 5.98 -22.62
C LEU A 37 10.60 5.34 -23.36
N ARG A 38 11.37 4.49 -22.67
CA ARG A 38 12.51 3.79 -23.26
C ARG A 38 12.10 2.81 -24.34
N GLU A 39 10.98 2.09 -24.15
CA GLU A 39 10.42 1.21 -25.18
C GLU A 39 10.06 1.97 -26.48
N GLU A 40 9.82 3.29 -26.38
CA GLU A 40 9.56 4.17 -27.52
C GLU A 40 10.83 4.87 -28.07
N GLY A 41 12.01 4.56 -27.53
CA GLY A 41 13.27 5.18 -27.93
C GLY A 41 13.42 6.65 -27.54
N ILE A 42 12.67 7.13 -26.54
CA ILE A 42 12.77 8.50 -26.03
C ILE A 42 13.95 8.58 -25.04
N GLU A 43 14.82 9.59 -25.19
CA GLU A 43 15.89 9.87 -24.22
C GLU A 43 15.26 10.38 -22.92
N THR A 44 15.51 9.70 -21.81
CA THR A 44 14.95 10.06 -20.50
C THR A 44 16.00 10.73 -19.61
N VAL A 45 15.59 11.80 -18.94
CA VAL A 45 16.34 12.48 -17.89
C VAL A 45 15.52 12.43 -16.61
N LEU A 46 15.93 11.62 -15.64
CA LEU A 46 15.29 11.56 -14.33
C LEU A 46 15.97 12.54 -13.37
N VAL A 47 15.18 13.33 -12.64
CA VAL A 47 15.66 14.09 -11.48
C VAL A 47 14.99 13.55 -10.21
N ASN A 48 15.78 12.91 -9.35
CA ASN A 48 15.30 12.41 -8.06
C ASN A 48 16.49 12.30 -7.07
N PRO A 49 16.47 12.97 -5.91
CA PRO A 49 17.55 12.87 -4.93
C PRO A 49 17.62 11.53 -4.20
N ASN A 50 16.59 10.68 -4.29
CA ASN A 50 16.51 9.43 -3.54
C ASN A 50 17.27 8.28 -4.24
N ALA A 51 18.50 8.05 -3.81
CA ALA A 51 19.41 7.03 -4.36
C ALA A 51 19.01 5.58 -4.05
N ALA A 52 18.05 5.34 -3.16
CA ALA A 52 17.60 4.00 -2.81
C ALA A 52 16.52 3.45 -3.77
N THR A 53 16.13 4.22 -4.79
CA THR A 53 15.00 3.90 -5.67
C THR A 53 15.45 3.15 -6.92
N ILE A 54 14.63 2.22 -7.39
CA ILE A 54 14.88 1.47 -8.63
C ILE A 54 14.83 2.40 -9.86
N GLN A 55 14.00 3.44 -9.85
CA GLN A 55 13.96 4.42 -10.94
C GLN A 55 15.31 5.15 -11.13
N THR A 56 16.12 5.30 -10.08
CA THR A 56 17.47 5.90 -10.18
C THR A 56 18.54 4.91 -10.63
N ASP A 57 18.18 3.64 -10.85
CA ASP A 57 19.11 2.65 -11.36
C ASP A 57 19.48 2.93 -12.83
N PRO A 58 20.78 2.97 -13.19
CA PRO A 58 21.20 3.23 -14.57
C PRO A 58 20.70 2.22 -15.61
N ARG A 59 20.19 1.05 -15.19
CA ARG A 59 19.58 0.07 -16.11
C ARG A 59 18.15 0.43 -16.49
N LEU A 60 17.49 1.36 -15.80
CA LEU A 60 16.14 1.82 -16.13
C LEU A 60 16.15 3.24 -16.70
N ALA A 61 16.74 4.17 -15.96
CA ALA A 61 16.83 5.57 -16.39
C ALA A 61 17.91 5.77 -17.45
N GLY A 62 17.69 6.75 -18.34
CA GLY A 62 18.74 7.27 -19.22
C GLY A 62 19.79 8.03 -18.42
N LYS A 63 19.62 9.35 -18.30
CA LYS A 63 20.46 10.19 -17.41
C LYS A 63 19.76 10.38 -16.07
N VAL A 64 20.52 10.25 -14.98
CA VAL A 64 20.01 10.44 -13.61
C VAL A 64 20.70 11.62 -12.96
N TYR A 65 19.90 12.53 -12.41
CA TYR A 65 20.34 13.63 -11.57
C TYR A 65 19.85 13.40 -10.14
N LEU A 66 20.79 13.08 -9.24
CA LEU A 66 20.54 13.00 -7.80
C LEU A 66 20.55 14.42 -7.18
N LEU A 67 19.60 15.24 -7.61
CA LEU A 67 19.45 16.64 -7.21
C LEU A 67 18.09 16.87 -6.55
N PRO A 68 17.95 17.86 -5.66
CA PRO A 68 16.64 18.27 -5.14
C PRO A 68 15.66 18.63 -6.26
N VAL A 69 14.40 18.24 -6.11
CA VAL A 69 13.32 18.60 -7.03
C VAL A 69 12.80 19.99 -6.66
N THR A 70 13.62 21.01 -6.91
CA THR A 70 13.27 22.44 -6.72
C THR A 70 13.45 23.21 -8.02
N VAL A 71 12.74 24.33 -8.15
CA VAL A 71 12.72 25.15 -9.36
C VAL A 71 14.13 25.49 -9.85
N GLU A 72 15.04 25.85 -8.94
CA GLU A 72 16.40 26.28 -9.25
C GLU A 72 17.21 25.15 -9.90
N TYR A 73 17.17 23.95 -9.31
CA TYR A 73 17.87 22.79 -9.85
C TYR A 73 17.23 22.28 -11.14
N ILE A 74 15.90 22.27 -11.22
CA ILE A 74 15.21 21.79 -12.43
C ILE A 74 15.43 22.76 -13.60
N GLU A 75 15.45 24.08 -13.39
CA GLU A 75 15.81 25.04 -14.44
C GLU A 75 17.22 24.78 -14.98
N GLU A 76 18.19 24.52 -14.11
CA GLU A 76 19.56 24.21 -14.53
C GLU A 76 19.66 22.91 -15.33
N VAL A 77 18.89 21.88 -14.95
CA VAL A 77 18.80 20.63 -15.71
C VAL A 77 18.13 20.88 -17.07
N ILE A 78 17.03 21.65 -17.13
CA ILE A 78 16.37 22.03 -18.38
C ILE A 78 17.36 22.77 -19.30
N ARG A 79 18.09 23.75 -18.77
CA ARG A 79 19.08 24.54 -19.51
C ARG A 79 20.19 23.67 -20.10
N LYS A 80 20.63 22.64 -19.36
CA LYS A 80 21.71 21.73 -19.77
C LYS A 80 21.23 20.67 -20.76
N GLU A 81 20.12 20.01 -20.45
CA GLU A 81 19.65 18.84 -21.20
C GLU A 81 18.79 19.21 -22.42
N LYS A 82 18.16 20.39 -22.41
CA LYS A 82 17.26 20.90 -23.46
C LYS A 82 16.19 19.87 -23.86
N PRO A 83 15.31 19.46 -22.92
CA PRO A 83 14.26 18.48 -23.21
C PRO A 83 13.15 19.09 -24.07
N ASP A 84 12.43 18.25 -24.80
CA ASP A 84 11.22 18.66 -25.53
C ASP A 84 10.00 18.67 -24.59
N GLY A 85 9.99 17.73 -23.62
CA GLY A 85 8.87 17.54 -22.71
C GLY A 85 9.26 17.32 -21.25
N ILE A 86 8.31 17.56 -20.35
CA ILE A 86 8.41 17.28 -18.92
C ILE A 86 7.17 16.52 -18.43
N LEU A 87 7.38 15.47 -17.64
CA LEU A 87 6.32 14.67 -17.01
C LEU A 87 6.27 14.95 -15.52
N LEU A 88 5.10 15.37 -15.05
CA LEU A 88 4.86 15.82 -13.67
C LEU A 88 4.01 14.83 -12.85
N GLY A 89 3.24 13.97 -13.53
CA GLY A 89 2.25 13.08 -12.89
C GLY A 89 2.79 11.82 -12.22
N PHE A 90 4.12 11.63 -12.15
CA PHE A 90 4.75 10.38 -11.66
C PHE A 90 5.56 10.54 -10.37
N GLY A 91 5.71 11.77 -9.86
CA GLY A 91 6.55 12.09 -8.70
C GLY A 91 5.79 12.72 -7.54
N GLY A 92 4.52 12.38 -7.37
CA GLY A 92 3.69 12.86 -6.26
C GLY A 92 3.50 14.37 -6.24
N GLN A 93 3.24 14.91 -5.05
CA GLN A 93 3.01 16.34 -4.86
C GLN A 93 4.28 17.15 -5.11
N THR A 94 5.46 16.58 -4.82
CA THR A 94 6.75 17.23 -5.06
C THR A 94 6.93 17.61 -6.53
N ALA A 95 6.68 16.68 -7.45
CA ALA A 95 6.79 16.91 -8.89
C ALA A 95 5.73 17.91 -9.40
N LEU A 96 4.48 17.78 -8.97
CA LEU A 96 3.40 18.70 -9.35
C LEU A 96 3.69 20.14 -8.91
N ASN A 97 4.02 20.34 -7.63
CA ASN A 97 4.33 21.66 -7.09
C ASN A 97 5.50 22.31 -7.82
N CYS A 98 6.57 21.55 -8.09
CA CYS A 98 7.72 22.06 -8.84
C CYS A 98 7.31 22.45 -10.28
N GLY A 99 6.55 21.60 -10.97
CA GLY A 99 6.07 21.85 -12.33
C GLY A 99 5.18 23.10 -12.44
N VAL A 100 4.24 23.27 -11.52
CA VAL A 100 3.37 24.46 -11.45
C VAL A 100 4.20 25.72 -11.20
N GLN A 101 5.20 25.66 -10.31
CA GLN A 101 6.07 26.81 -10.05
C GLN A 101 6.98 27.15 -11.25
N LEU A 102 7.50 26.16 -11.97
CA LEU A 102 8.25 26.37 -13.21
C LEU A 102 7.39 27.07 -14.28
N ALA A 103 6.14 26.65 -14.41
CA ALA A 103 5.18 27.28 -15.32
C ALA A 103 4.87 28.73 -14.92
N LYS A 104 4.57 28.98 -13.63
CA LYS A 104 4.29 30.34 -13.10
C LYS A 104 5.45 31.32 -13.27
N LYS A 105 6.69 30.83 -13.22
CA LYS A 105 7.89 31.65 -13.45
C LYS A 105 8.24 31.82 -14.94
N GLY A 106 7.42 31.29 -15.86
CA GLY A 106 7.66 31.36 -17.31
C GLY A 106 8.88 30.53 -17.77
N ILE A 107 9.39 29.63 -16.94
CA ILE A 107 10.61 28.86 -17.25
C ILE A 107 10.33 27.83 -18.35
N LEU A 108 9.17 27.15 -18.30
CA LEU A 108 8.79 26.19 -19.33
C LEU A 108 8.64 26.85 -20.70
N GLU A 109 8.06 28.05 -20.76
CA GLU A 109 7.93 28.84 -21.98
C GLU A 109 9.30 29.36 -22.48
N LYS A 110 10.13 29.90 -21.57
CA LYS A 110 11.48 30.39 -21.86
C LYS A 110 12.37 29.36 -22.57
N TYR A 111 12.23 28.08 -22.25
CA TYR A 111 13.03 26.99 -22.83
C TYR A 111 12.23 26.09 -23.80
N ASP A 112 11.00 26.47 -24.16
CA ASP A 112 10.07 25.70 -25.02
C ASP A 112 9.86 24.24 -24.59
N VAL A 113 9.75 24.00 -23.28
CA VAL A 113 9.48 22.67 -22.71
C VAL A 113 7.98 22.47 -22.53
N LYS A 114 7.42 21.45 -23.18
CA LYS A 114 5.98 21.13 -23.08
C LYS A 114 5.70 20.22 -21.89
N VAL A 115 4.59 20.45 -21.20
CA VAL A 115 4.09 19.49 -20.21
C VAL A 115 3.38 18.37 -20.96
N LEU A 116 3.81 17.13 -20.72
CA LEU A 116 3.24 15.92 -21.31
C LEU A 116 2.21 15.29 -20.35
N GLY A 117 1.12 14.75 -20.90
CA GLY A 117 -0.01 14.25 -20.12
C GLY A 117 -0.92 15.39 -19.64
N THR A 118 -1.37 15.33 -18.39
CA THR A 118 -2.26 16.34 -17.79
C THR A 118 -1.63 17.74 -17.82
N PRO A 119 -2.33 18.77 -18.36
CA PRO A 119 -1.78 20.12 -18.47
C PRO A 119 -1.77 20.85 -17.12
N ILE A 120 -0.92 21.89 -17.00
CA ILE A 120 -0.77 22.70 -15.77
C ILE A 120 -2.10 23.27 -15.29
N ARG A 121 -2.93 23.78 -16.20
CA ARG A 121 -4.25 24.32 -15.85
C ARG A 121 -5.11 23.29 -15.14
N THR A 122 -5.15 22.06 -15.64
CA THR A 122 -5.90 20.96 -15.01
C THR A 122 -5.33 20.60 -13.65
N ILE A 123 -4.01 20.52 -13.52
CA ILE A 123 -3.34 20.28 -12.23
C ILE A 123 -3.76 21.35 -11.22
N GLU A 124 -3.74 22.64 -11.60
CA GLU A 124 -4.18 23.72 -10.72
C GLU A 124 -5.69 23.64 -10.40
N GLU A 125 -6.53 23.32 -11.39
CA GLU A 125 -7.98 23.16 -11.18
C GLU A 125 -8.31 22.02 -10.22
N THR A 126 -7.51 20.96 -10.15
CA THR A 126 -7.73 19.83 -9.24
C THR A 126 -7.07 19.99 -7.86
N GLU A 127 -5.92 20.68 -7.79
CA GLU A 127 -5.16 20.88 -6.55
C GLU A 127 -5.66 22.06 -5.71
N ASP A 128 -6.19 23.10 -6.36
CA ASP A 128 -6.88 24.20 -5.67
C ASP A 128 -8.32 23.79 -5.35
N ARG A 129 -8.63 23.75 -4.05
CA ARG A 129 -9.92 23.27 -3.55
C ARG A 129 -11.11 24.11 -4.02
N GLU A 130 -10.95 25.41 -4.21
CA GLU A 130 -12.02 26.28 -4.70
C GLU A 130 -12.20 26.15 -6.22
N LEU A 131 -11.10 26.01 -6.97
CA LEU A 131 -11.18 25.72 -8.41
C LEU A 131 -11.85 24.37 -8.66
N PHE A 132 -11.47 23.34 -7.90
CA PHE A 132 -12.08 22.01 -7.95
C PHE A 132 -13.58 22.10 -7.68
N ARG A 133 -13.98 22.76 -6.59
CA ARG A 133 -15.39 22.96 -6.23
C ARG A 133 -16.17 23.62 -7.37
N ARG A 134 -15.62 24.68 -7.97
CA ARG A 134 -16.23 25.36 -9.13
C ARG A 134 -16.31 24.45 -10.35
N ALA A 135 -15.27 23.68 -10.65
CA ALA A 135 -15.25 22.74 -11.76
C ALA A 135 -16.34 21.68 -11.62
N MET A 136 -16.47 21.06 -10.44
CA MET A 136 -17.51 20.07 -10.15
C MET A 136 -18.92 20.67 -10.24
N ILE A 137 -19.15 21.86 -9.67
CA ILE A 137 -20.45 22.55 -9.77
C ILE A 137 -20.80 22.87 -11.23
N ARG A 138 -19.84 23.37 -12.03
CA ARG A 138 -20.03 23.59 -13.48
C ARG A 138 -20.39 22.31 -14.21
N ALA A 139 -19.81 21.17 -13.82
CA ALA A 139 -20.11 19.86 -14.36
C ALA A 139 -21.43 19.26 -13.80
N GLY A 140 -22.14 19.95 -12.91
CA GLY A 140 -23.36 19.44 -12.26
C GLY A 140 -23.09 18.27 -11.32
N ILE A 141 -21.89 18.20 -10.75
CA ILE A 141 -21.46 17.17 -9.80
C ILE A 141 -21.58 17.76 -8.39
N PRO A 142 -22.31 17.09 -7.48
CA PRO A 142 -22.48 17.57 -6.12
C PRO A 142 -21.16 17.48 -5.35
N VAL A 143 -20.86 18.53 -4.59
CA VAL A 143 -19.70 18.66 -3.68
C VAL A 143 -20.21 19.04 -2.30
N PRO A 144 -19.49 18.72 -1.22
CA PRO A 144 -19.95 19.09 0.10
C PRO A 144 -20.04 20.62 0.22
N LYS A 145 -20.96 21.12 1.05
CA LYS A 145 -21.09 22.56 1.32
C LYS A 145 -19.78 23.08 1.91
N SER A 146 -19.13 23.98 1.20
CA SER A 146 -17.82 24.49 1.61
C SER A 146 -17.57 25.92 1.13
N ARG A 147 -16.66 26.61 1.82
CA ARG A 147 -16.10 27.92 1.42
C ARG A 147 -14.63 28.03 1.83
N SER A 148 -13.85 28.73 1.01
CA SER A 148 -12.47 29.08 1.33
C SER A 148 -12.41 30.18 2.38
N ALA A 149 -11.42 30.12 3.27
CA ALA A 149 -11.09 31.16 4.22
C ALA A 149 -9.59 31.48 4.18
N THR A 150 -9.24 32.76 4.34
CA THR A 150 -7.85 33.22 4.48
C THR A 150 -7.56 33.79 5.86
N SER A 151 -8.53 33.74 6.78
CA SER A 151 -8.38 34.17 8.17
C SER A 151 -9.22 33.33 9.13
N VAL A 152 -8.82 33.29 10.40
CA VAL A 152 -9.56 32.62 11.47
C VAL A 152 -10.98 33.15 11.62
N GLY A 153 -11.16 34.49 11.54
CA GLY A 153 -12.47 35.11 11.67
C GLY A 153 -13.43 34.76 10.53
N GLU A 154 -12.91 34.62 9.31
CA GLU A 154 -13.69 34.16 8.16
C GLU A 154 -14.05 32.68 8.27
N ALA A 155 -13.10 31.82 8.66
CA ALA A 155 -13.35 30.40 8.87
C ALA A 155 -14.44 30.14 9.92
N LEU A 156 -14.44 30.90 11.02
CA LEU A 156 -15.48 30.80 12.05
C LEU A 156 -16.87 31.18 11.51
N LYS A 157 -16.97 32.26 10.72
CA LYS A 157 -18.25 32.66 10.09
C LYS A 157 -18.77 31.58 9.15
N ILE A 158 -17.90 31.00 8.34
CA ILE A 158 -18.28 29.91 7.42
C ILE A 158 -18.78 28.71 8.22
N ALA A 159 -18.10 28.34 9.31
CA ALA A 159 -18.53 27.23 10.16
C ALA A 159 -19.86 27.50 10.87
N ASP A 160 -20.14 28.74 11.27
CA ASP A 160 -21.44 29.11 11.85
C ASP A 160 -22.58 28.99 10.82
N GLU A 161 -22.30 29.26 9.54
CA GLU A 161 -23.26 29.14 8.44
C GLU A 161 -23.49 27.67 8.02
N ILE A 162 -22.45 26.83 8.07
CA ILE A 162 -22.53 25.39 7.74
C ILE A 162 -23.13 24.58 8.90
N GLY A 163 -22.73 24.88 10.14
CA GLY A 163 -23.01 24.10 11.34
C GLY A 163 -21.88 23.12 11.69
N PHE A 164 -21.56 23.00 12.99
CA PHE A 164 -20.59 22.04 13.50
C PHE A 164 -21.18 20.61 13.61
N PRO A 165 -20.35 19.56 13.50
CA PRO A 165 -18.91 19.58 13.20
C PRO A 165 -18.60 19.98 11.74
N VAL A 166 -17.41 20.54 11.52
CA VAL A 166 -16.88 20.90 10.19
C VAL A 166 -15.51 20.26 9.94
N ILE A 167 -15.18 20.01 8.68
CA ILE A 167 -13.84 19.57 8.27
C ILE A 167 -13.05 20.74 7.70
N LEU A 168 -11.80 20.86 8.14
CA LEU A 168 -10.83 21.80 7.62
C LEU A 168 -9.90 21.06 6.65
N ARG A 169 -9.67 21.61 5.46
CA ARG A 169 -8.70 21.08 4.48
C ARG A 169 -7.75 22.15 3.99
N VAL A 170 -6.50 21.76 3.76
CA VAL A 170 -5.45 22.65 3.22
C VAL A 170 -5.25 22.37 1.73
N ALA A 171 -5.12 23.43 0.92
CA ALA A 171 -4.84 23.31 -0.51
C ALA A 171 -3.36 22.96 -0.78
N TYR A 172 -3.08 22.27 -1.88
CA TYR A 172 -1.73 21.81 -2.28
C TYR A 172 -0.96 21.04 -1.18
N ALA A 173 -1.69 20.33 -0.33
CA ALA A 173 -1.15 19.59 0.80
C ALA A 173 -1.18 18.07 0.52
N LEU A 174 -0.10 17.40 0.90
CA LEU A 174 0.05 15.95 0.79
C LEU A 174 -0.60 15.23 1.98
N GLY A 175 -1.33 14.13 1.72
CA GLY A 175 -1.80 13.20 2.76
C GLY A 175 -2.69 13.84 3.84
N GLY A 176 -3.44 14.88 3.48
CA GLY A 176 -4.27 15.63 4.42
C GLY A 176 -3.50 16.43 5.46
N ARG A 177 -2.23 16.78 5.22
CA ARG A 177 -1.42 17.59 6.14
C ARG A 177 -2.13 18.92 6.48
N GLY A 178 -2.33 19.14 7.78
CA GLY A 178 -3.02 20.33 8.29
C GLY A 178 -4.55 20.26 8.26
N SER A 179 -5.12 19.18 7.72
CA SER A 179 -6.55 18.91 7.73
C SER A 179 -6.98 18.28 9.07
N GLY A 180 -8.26 18.42 9.40
CA GLY A 180 -8.86 17.74 10.56
C GLY A 180 -10.33 18.07 10.74
N VAL A 181 -10.96 17.50 11.76
CA VAL A 181 -12.37 17.74 12.10
C VAL A 181 -12.42 18.64 13.34
N ALA A 182 -13.21 19.70 13.28
CA ALA A 182 -13.51 20.55 14.42
C ALA A 182 -14.96 20.33 14.85
N TYR A 183 -15.16 19.96 16.11
CA TYR A 183 -16.48 19.75 16.72
C TYR A 183 -17.05 21.02 17.33
N ASP A 184 -16.20 22.03 17.59
CA ASP A 184 -16.61 23.32 18.09
C ASP A 184 -15.73 24.49 17.58
N ARG A 185 -16.15 25.70 17.95
CA ARG A 185 -15.46 26.95 17.58
C ARG A 185 -14.04 27.04 18.14
N HIS A 186 -13.77 26.47 19.31
CA HIS A 186 -12.45 26.53 19.93
C HIS A 186 -11.46 25.67 19.13
N GLU A 187 -11.84 24.42 18.84
CA GLU A 187 -11.06 23.50 18.03
C GLU A 187 -10.77 24.08 16.64
N LEU A 188 -11.79 24.63 15.97
CA LEU A 188 -11.62 25.22 14.64
C LEU A 188 -10.63 26.39 14.66
N LYS A 189 -10.71 27.26 15.68
CA LYS A 189 -9.82 28.41 15.82
C LYS A 189 -8.36 27.98 15.90
N GLU A 190 -8.06 26.98 16.72
CA GLU A 190 -6.70 26.45 16.84
C GLU A 190 -6.22 25.81 15.54
N MET A 191 -7.07 24.99 14.91
CA MET A 191 -6.73 24.29 13.68
C MET A 191 -6.46 25.25 12.53
N VAL A 192 -7.33 26.22 12.29
CA VAL A 192 -7.17 27.21 11.21
C VAL A 192 -5.89 28.03 11.40
N SER A 193 -5.58 28.40 12.65
CA SER A 193 -4.34 29.14 12.95
C SER A 193 -3.09 28.36 12.54
N ARG A 194 -3.06 27.04 12.78
CA ARG A 194 -1.96 26.17 12.35
C ARG A 194 -1.96 25.95 10.83
N ALA A 195 -3.13 25.70 10.26
CA ALA A 195 -3.29 25.34 8.84
C ALA A 195 -2.94 26.49 7.90
N LEU A 196 -3.33 27.74 8.22
CA LEU A 196 -2.98 28.91 7.41
C LEU A 196 -1.47 29.14 7.34
N ALA A 197 -0.74 28.86 8.43
CA ALA A 197 0.72 28.94 8.45
C ALA A 197 1.42 27.85 7.62
N GLN A 198 0.72 26.75 7.32
CA GLN A 198 1.24 25.63 6.52
C GLN A 198 0.82 25.70 5.04
N SER A 199 -0.26 26.43 4.74
CA SER A 199 -0.80 26.58 3.38
C SER A 199 0.13 27.41 2.51
N MET A 200 0.49 26.89 1.32
CA MET A 200 1.34 27.61 0.36
C MET A 200 0.71 28.90 -0.18
N ILE A 201 -0.62 28.99 -0.12
CA ILE A 201 -1.41 30.13 -0.62
C ILE A 201 -2.17 30.86 0.50
N THR A 202 -1.86 30.55 1.77
CA THR A 202 -2.52 31.13 2.95
C THR A 202 -4.05 30.99 2.88
N GLN A 203 -4.52 29.82 2.44
CA GLN A 203 -5.94 29.49 2.26
C GLN A 203 -6.26 28.13 2.89
N VAL A 204 -7.44 28.01 3.49
CA VAL A 204 -8.04 26.76 3.94
C VAL A 204 -9.46 26.63 3.42
N LEU A 205 -9.96 25.40 3.24
CA LEU A 205 -11.35 25.12 2.93
C LEU A 205 -12.06 24.65 4.21
N VAL A 206 -13.14 25.33 4.60
CA VAL A 206 -14.04 24.90 5.67
C VAL A 206 -15.27 24.27 5.01
N GLU A 207 -15.59 23.04 5.38
CA GLU A 207 -16.54 22.18 4.69
C GLU A 207 -17.44 21.42 5.66
N GLU A 208 -18.66 21.08 5.24
CA GLU A 208 -19.59 20.25 6.01
C GLU A 208 -19.00 18.88 6.32
N TYR A 209 -19.14 18.43 7.57
CA TYR A 209 -18.66 17.11 7.95
C TYR A 209 -19.71 16.03 7.66
N ILE A 210 -19.46 15.24 6.63
CA ILE A 210 -20.26 14.07 6.24
C ILE A 210 -19.71 12.76 6.84
N GLY A 211 -19.32 12.82 8.12
CA GLY A 211 -18.80 11.65 8.82
C GLY A 211 -19.73 10.44 8.72
N LYS A 212 -19.16 9.23 8.69
CA LYS A 212 -19.88 7.94 8.56
C LYS A 212 -20.51 7.66 7.19
N TRP A 213 -20.34 8.55 6.20
CA TRP A 213 -20.65 8.20 4.80
C TRP A 213 -19.63 7.18 4.28
N LYS A 214 -20.06 6.36 3.31
CA LYS A 214 -19.15 5.42 2.64
C LYS A 214 -18.15 6.22 1.82
N GLU A 215 -16.87 5.88 1.89
CA GLU A 215 -15.82 6.50 1.08
C GLU A 215 -15.43 5.54 -0.04
N ILE A 216 -15.62 5.98 -1.29
CA ILE A 216 -15.44 5.19 -2.51
C ILE A 216 -14.44 5.89 -3.41
N GLU A 217 -13.49 5.15 -3.96
CA GLU A 217 -12.48 5.67 -4.88
C GLU A 217 -12.61 5.01 -6.25
N TYR A 218 -12.31 5.76 -7.30
CA TYR A 218 -12.16 5.25 -8.65
C TYR A 218 -10.81 5.68 -9.22
N GLU A 219 -10.08 4.73 -9.79
CA GLU A 219 -8.96 5.03 -10.69
C GLU A 219 -9.51 5.16 -12.11
N VAL A 220 -9.35 6.34 -12.70
CA VAL A 220 -9.89 6.68 -14.01
C VAL A 220 -8.75 6.97 -14.97
N MET A 221 -8.85 6.44 -16.18
CA MET A 221 -7.88 6.65 -17.24
C MET A 221 -8.55 7.25 -18.46
N ARG A 222 -7.92 8.29 -19.03
CA ARG A 222 -8.45 9.05 -20.16
C ARG A 222 -7.35 9.38 -21.16
N ASP A 223 -7.59 9.13 -22.45
CA ASP A 223 -6.69 9.52 -23.53
C ASP A 223 -7.08 10.86 -24.19
N SER A 224 -6.31 11.30 -25.19
CA SER A 224 -6.54 12.58 -25.88
C SER A 224 -7.78 12.59 -26.77
N GLU A 225 -8.31 11.43 -27.15
CA GLU A 225 -9.52 11.27 -27.98
C GLU A 225 -10.76 10.95 -27.14
N ASP A 226 -10.70 11.23 -25.84
CA ASP A 226 -11.81 11.09 -24.89
C ASP A 226 -12.27 9.65 -24.62
N ASN A 227 -11.48 8.63 -25.00
CA ASN A 227 -11.70 7.29 -24.46
C ASN A 227 -11.40 7.34 -22.96
N CYS A 228 -12.40 7.01 -22.14
CA CYS A 228 -12.34 7.15 -20.69
C CYS A 228 -12.91 5.91 -20.00
N ILE A 229 -12.11 5.30 -19.12
CA ILE A 229 -12.41 4.03 -18.44
C ILE A 229 -12.17 4.16 -16.94
N ALA A 230 -12.99 3.48 -16.13
CA ALA A 230 -12.82 3.35 -14.69
C ALA A 230 -12.14 2.00 -14.39
N VAL A 231 -10.82 2.03 -14.23
CA VAL A 231 -9.97 0.82 -14.16
C VAL A 231 -10.18 0.04 -12.87
N CYS A 232 -10.42 0.73 -11.75
CA CYS A 232 -10.62 0.07 -10.47
C CYS A 232 -11.57 0.88 -9.60
N SER A 233 -12.53 0.20 -8.97
CA SER A 233 -13.30 0.76 -7.85
C SER A 233 -12.76 0.23 -6.53
N MET A 234 -12.66 1.10 -5.54
CA MET A 234 -12.21 0.77 -4.20
C MET A 234 -13.23 1.26 -3.19
N GLU A 235 -13.49 0.44 -2.17
CA GLU A 235 -14.36 0.78 -1.05
C GLU A 235 -13.56 0.81 0.23
N ASN A 236 -13.62 1.92 0.95
CA ASN A 236 -12.97 2.07 2.23
C ASN A 236 -13.81 1.36 3.29
N PHE A 237 -13.14 0.53 4.09
CA PHE A 237 -13.73 -0.14 5.25
C PHE A 237 -14.03 0.88 6.37
N ASP A 238 -13.07 1.78 6.62
CA ASP A 238 -13.28 2.94 7.49
C ASP A 238 -14.09 4.00 6.71
N PRO A 239 -15.17 4.56 7.28
CA PRO A 239 -15.97 5.55 6.58
C PRO A 239 -15.28 6.92 6.54
N MET A 240 -15.90 7.87 5.81
CA MET A 240 -15.49 9.27 5.75
C MET A 240 -15.14 9.81 7.14
N GLY A 241 -13.94 10.38 7.25
CA GLY A 241 -13.37 10.91 8.49
C GLY A 241 -11.97 10.34 8.78
N VAL A 242 -11.67 9.14 8.28
CA VAL A 242 -10.31 8.58 8.24
C VAL A 242 -9.77 8.74 6.83
N HIS A 243 -8.57 9.29 6.67
CA HIS A 243 -7.95 9.46 5.36
C HIS A 243 -7.76 8.09 4.67
N THR A 244 -8.04 7.96 3.37
CA THR A 244 -7.87 6.70 2.60
C THR A 244 -6.48 6.05 2.76
N GLY A 245 -5.46 6.89 2.98
CA GLY A 245 -4.12 6.56 3.47
C GLY A 245 -4.06 5.64 4.68
N ASP A 246 -4.85 5.98 5.68
CA ASP A 246 -4.96 5.32 6.98
C ASP A 246 -6.21 4.43 7.07
N SER A 247 -7.01 4.32 6.01
CA SER A 247 -8.14 3.39 5.95
C SER A 247 -7.71 2.00 5.49
N ILE A 248 -8.40 0.98 6.00
CA ILE A 248 -8.46 -0.32 5.33
C ILE A 248 -9.28 -0.15 4.03
N VAL A 249 -8.80 -0.70 2.92
CA VAL A 249 -9.44 -0.52 1.60
C VAL A 249 -9.62 -1.86 0.92
N VAL A 250 -10.75 -2.03 0.24
CA VAL A 250 -11.12 -3.26 -0.48
C VAL A 250 -11.32 -2.97 -1.97
N ALA A 251 -10.79 -3.82 -2.84
CA ALA A 251 -11.08 -3.80 -4.28
C ALA A 251 -11.58 -5.18 -4.74
N PRO A 252 -12.64 -5.26 -5.58
CA PRO A 252 -13.51 -4.14 -5.98
C PRO A 252 -14.40 -3.66 -4.82
N SER A 253 -15.21 -2.63 -5.04
CA SER A 253 -16.28 -2.24 -4.11
C SER A 253 -17.30 -3.39 -3.87
N GLN A 254 -17.83 -3.51 -2.66
CA GLN A 254 -18.59 -4.67 -2.18
C GLN A 254 -20.06 -4.35 -1.89
N THR A 255 -20.36 -3.15 -1.38
CA THR A 255 -21.67 -2.83 -0.81
C THR A 255 -22.50 -1.88 -1.69
N LEU A 256 -22.04 -1.61 -2.91
CA LEU A 256 -22.76 -0.83 -3.90
C LEU A 256 -23.73 -1.72 -4.66
N THR A 257 -24.96 -1.26 -4.82
CA THR A 257 -25.86 -1.78 -5.86
C THR A 257 -25.29 -1.44 -7.24
N ASN A 258 -25.70 -2.20 -8.26
CA ASN A 258 -25.30 -1.93 -9.65
C ASN A 258 -25.67 -0.49 -10.09
N ARG A 259 -26.77 0.04 -9.57
CA ARG A 259 -27.22 1.42 -9.85
C ARG A 259 -26.27 2.45 -9.23
N GLU A 260 -25.89 2.28 -7.96
CA GLU A 260 -24.91 3.15 -7.30
C GLU A 260 -23.54 3.06 -7.96
N TYR A 261 -23.09 1.85 -8.33
CA TYR A 261 -21.85 1.64 -9.06
C TYR A 261 -21.83 2.43 -10.39
N HIS A 262 -22.83 2.24 -11.26
CA HIS A 262 -22.86 2.96 -12.53
C HIS A 262 -23.10 4.46 -12.37
N MET A 263 -23.81 4.89 -11.32
CA MET A 263 -23.95 6.31 -10.97
C MET A 263 -22.58 6.93 -10.67
N LEU A 264 -21.81 6.33 -9.75
CA LEU A 264 -20.49 6.83 -9.37
C LEU A 264 -19.46 6.68 -10.49
N ARG A 265 -19.50 5.59 -11.26
CA ARG A 265 -18.67 5.40 -12.46
C ARG A 265 -18.93 6.49 -13.49
N SER A 266 -20.20 6.77 -13.80
CA SER A 266 -20.56 7.81 -14.78
C SER A 266 -20.20 9.21 -14.28
N ALA A 267 -20.40 9.47 -12.98
CA ALA A 267 -19.97 10.70 -12.35
C ALA A 267 -18.44 10.86 -12.40
N SER A 268 -17.68 9.78 -12.21
CA SER A 268 -16.21 9.76 -12.29
C SER A 268 -15.72 10.12 -13.69
N ILE A 269 -16.23 9.44 -14.71
CA ILE A 269 -15.90 9.75 -16.11
C ILE A 269 -16.23 11.21 -16.44
N LYS A 270 -17.42 11.68 -16.08
CA LYS A 270 -17.85 13.07 -16.31
C LYS A 270 -16.96 14.08 -15.60
N ALA A 271 -16.56 13.80 -14.36
CA ALA A 271 -15.69 14.67 -13.57
C ALA A 271 -14.33 14.83 -14.26
N VAL A 272 -13.72 13.71 -14.66
CA VAL A 272 -12.40 13.66 -15.31
C VAL A 272 -12.42 14.33 -16.68
N GLN A 273 -13.47 14.13 -17.46
CA GLN A 273 -13.68 14.83 -18.73
C GLN A 273 -13.81 16.35 -18.52
N SER A 274 -14.51 16.80 -17.48
CA SER A 274 -14.75 18.23 -17.23
C SER A 274 -13.49 19.03 -16.90
N VAL A 275 -12.44 18.36 -16.41
CA VAL A 275 -11.14 18.96 -16.11
C VAL A 275 -10.06 18.58 -17.13
N GLU A 276 -10.41 17.87 -18.21
CA GLU A 276 -9.52 17.59 -19.36
C GLU A 276 -8.23 16.83 -18.99
N ILE A 277 -8.31 15.86 -18.07
CA ILE A 277 -7.16 15.02 -17.69
C ILE A 277 -6.73 14.13 -18.88
N ILE A 278 -5.42 13.95 -19.05
CA ILE A 278 -4.82 13.03 -20.02
C ILE A 278 -3.81 12.16 -19.28
N GLY A 279 -4.07 10.85 -19.28
CA GLY A 279 -3.36 9.89 -18.44
C GLY A 279 -4.33 9.29 -17.43
N GLU A 280 -3.98 9.36 -16.15
CA GLU A 280 -4.72 8.72 -15.07
C GLU A 280 -4.94 9.70 -13.92
N CYS A 281 -6.02 9.47 -13.18
CA CYS A 281 -6.29 10.13 -11.93
C CYS A 281 -7.14 9.26 -10.99
N ASN A 282 -6.95 9.50 -9.69
CA ASN A 282 -7.84 9.01 -8.64
C ASN A 282 -8.94 10.04 -8.36
N ILE A 283 -10.20 9.59 -8.26
CA ILE A 283 -11.33 10.41 -7.80
C ILE A 283 -11.98 9.77 -6.57
N GLN A 284 -12.29 10.60 -5.58
CA GLN A 284 -12.87 10.18 -4.31
C GLN A 284 -14.31 10.66 -4.17
N TRP A 285 -15.17 9.80 -3.64
CA TRP A 285 -16.59 10.01 -3.44
C TRP A 285 -16.99 9.68 -2.02
N ALA A 286 -17.87 10.49 -1.45
CA ALA A 286 -18.68 10.08 -0.30
C ALA A 286 -20.07 9.69 -0.78
N LEU A 287 -20.55 8.51 -0.38
CA LEU A 287 -21.89 8.01 -0.66
C LEU A 287 -22.68 7.85 0.64
N HIS A 288 -23.88 8.39 0.69
CA HIS A 288 -24.75 8.29 1.85
C HIS A 288 -25.16 6.82 2.08
N PRO A 289 -25.04 6.25 3.28
CA PRO A 289 -25.25 4.81 3.50
C PRO A 289 -26.68 4.30 3.26
N ARG A 290 -27.66 5.20 3.12
CA ARG A 290 -29.10 4.87 3.01
C ARG A 290 -29.81 5.54 1.83
N SER A 291 -29.07 6.20 0.93
CA SER A 291 -29.64 6.86 -0.25
C SER A 291 -28.59 7.00 -1.34
N GLU A 292 -29.03 7.35 -2.56
CA GLU A 292 -28.13 7.62 -3.69
C GLU A 292 -27.50 9.03 -3.62
N GLU A 293 -27.52 9.67 -2.46
CA GLU A 293 -26.89 10.97 -2.29
C GLU A 293 -25.37 10.79 -2.23
N TYR A 294 -24.65 11.44 -3.13
CA TYR A 294 -23.19 11.39 -3.19
C TYR A 294 -22.56 12.78 -3.25
N ARG A 295 -21.26 12.85 -2.97
CA ARG A 295 -20.43 14.07 -3.02
C ARG A 295 -19.04 13.76 -3.56
N ALA A 296 -18.56 14.56 -4.52
CA ALA A 296 -17.17 14.51 -4.95
C ALA A 296 -16.27 15.14 -3.88
N ILE A 297 -15.25 14.42 -3.47
CA ILE A 297 -14.34 14.81 -2.37
C ILE A 297 -13.10 15.48 -2.93
N GLU A 298 -12.44 14.84 -3.89
CA GLU A 298 -11.28 15.37 -4.60
C GLU A 298 -10.96 14.56 -5.86
N ILE A 299 -10.13 15.14 -6.73
CA ILE A 299 -9.46 14.45 -7.84
C ILE A 299 -7.96 14.67 -7.68
N ASN A 300 -7.19 13.59 -7.71
CA ASN A 300 -5.74 13.62 -7.76
C ASN A 300 -5.30 13.38 -9.21
N ALA A 301 -4.95 14.45 -9.94
CA ALA A 301 -4.65 14.39 -11.37
C ALA A 301 -3.22 13.87 -11.70
N ARG A 302 -2.82 12.80 -11.03
CA ARG A 302 -1.51 12.15 -11.09
C ARG A 302 -1.61 10.71 -10.59
N MET A 303 -0.52 9.96 -10.78
CA MET A 303 -0.29 8.73 -10.04
C MET A 303 -0.42 8.97 -8.54
N SER A 304 -0.93 7.96 -7.85
CA SER A 304 -1.20 7.97 -6.42
C SER A 304 -0.87 6.62 -5.78
N ARG A 305 -0.88 6.56 -4.44
CA ARG A 305 -0.81 5.29 -3.72
C ARG A 305 -1.98 4.36 -4.10
N SER A 306 -3.18 4.93 -4.28
CA SER A 306 -4.36 4.22 -4.77
C SER A 306 -4.14 3.66 -6.20
N SER A 307 -3.45 4.39 -7.08
CA SER A 307 -3.10 3.90 -8.43
C SER A 307 -2.10 2.75 -8.40
N ALA A 308 -1.13 2.76 -7.48
CA ALA A 308 -0.21 1.65 -7.30
C ALA A 308 -0.97 0.42 -6.79
N LEU A 309 -1.79 0.58 -5.75
CA LEU A 309 -2.67 -0.45 -5.22
C LEU A 309 -3.58 -1.04 -6.31
N ALA A 310 -4.27 -0.21 -7.08
CA ALA A 310 -5.14 -0.63 -8.16
C ALA A 310 -4.37 -1.35 -9.27
N SER A 311 -3.16 -0.91 -9.62
CA SER A 311 -2.33 -1.61 -10.60
C SER A 311 -2.00 -3.03 -10.12
N LYS A 312 -1.67 -3.19 -8.83
CA LYS A 312 -1.40 -4.50 -8.25
C LYS A 312 -2.66 -5.34 -8.09
N ALA A 313 -3.79 -4.73 -7.74
CA ALA A 313 -5.05 -5.43 -7.56
C ALA A 313 -5.61 -5.96 -8.87
N THR A 314 -5.57 -5.15 -9.92
CA THR A 314 -6.18 -5.48 -11.22
C THR A 314 -5.21 -6.17 -12.17
N GLY A 315 -3.89 -6.00 -12.00
CA GLY A 315 -2.87 -6.35 -13.00
C GLY A 315 -2.71 -5.29 -14.11
N TYR A 316 -3.59 -4.29 -14.18
CA TYR A 316 -3.54 -3.24 -15.18
C TYR A 316 -2.44 -2.21 -14.84
N PRO A 317 -1.37 -2.04 -15.65
CA PRO A 317 -0.22 -1.22 -15.27
C PRO A 317 -0.47 0.28 -15.50
N LEU A 318 -1.19 0.94 -14.58
CA LEU A 318 -1.70 2.31 -14.74
C LEU A 318 -0.61 3.32 -15.13
N ALA A 319 0.51 3.32 -14.41
CA ALA A 319 1.62 4.25 -14.68
C ALA A 319 2.24 4.08 -16.07
N TYR A 320 2.38 2.83 -16.53
CA TYR A 320 2.93 2.55 -17.86
C TYR A 320 1.98 3.02 -18.95
N ILE A 321 0.68 2.75 -18.82
CA ILE A 321 -0.31 3.19 -19.79
C ILE A 321 -0.40 4.72 -19.79
N ALA A 322 -0.49 5.36 -18.62
CA ALA A 322 -0.51 6.83 -18.51
C ALA A 322 0.71 7.48 -19.17
N ALA A 323 1.91 6.87 -19.05
CA ALA A 323 3.11 7.38 -19.71
C ALA A 323 3.04 7.28 -21.24
N LYS A 324 2.40 6.23 -21.79
CA LYS A 324 2.15 6.10 -23.23
C LYS A 324 1.10 7.10 -23.71
N LEU A 325 0.02 7.32 -22.95
CA LEU A 325 -1.00 8.33 -23.27
C LEU A 325 -0.40 9.74 -23.28
N ALA A 326 0.50 10.04 -22.32
CA ALA A 326 1.17 11.33 -22.23
C ALA A 326 2.04 11.70 -23.45
N ILE A 327 2.44 10.71 -24.25
CA ILE A 327 3.23 10.89 -25.48
C ILE A 327 2.41 10.69 -26.76
N GLY A 328 1.08 10.62 -26.67
CA GLY A 328 0.15 10.66 -27.82
C GLY A 328 -0.56 9.36 -28.16
N TYR A 329 -0.23 8.24 -27.52
CA TYR A 329 -0.98 6.99 -27.75
C TYR A 329 -2.41 7.09 -27.25
N LEU A 330 -3.29 6.31 -27.87
CA LEU A 330 -4.68 6.11 -27.45
C LEU A 330 -4.85 4.75 -26.76
N LEU A 331 -5.84 4.63 -25.88
CA LEU A 331 -6.13 3.38 -25.16
C LEU A 331 -6.34 2.18 -26.10
N PRO A 332 -7.07 2.31 -27.25
CA PRO A 332 -7.27 1.18 -28.17
C PRO A 332 -5.99 0.71 -28.89
N GLU A 333 -4.94 1.53 -28.91
CA GLU A 333 -3.68 1.22 -29.62
C GLU A 333 -2.68 0.47 -28.73
N LEU A 334 -2.88 0.53 -27.42
CA LEU A 334 -2.00 -0.09 -26.44
C LEU A 334 -2.47 -1.52 -26.17
N ILE A 335 -1.55 -2.48 -26.21
CA ILE A 335 -1.85 -3.89 -25.93
C ILE A 335 -1.81 -4.16 -24.42
N ASN A 336 -2.80 -4.89 -23.90
CA ASN A 336 -2.76 -5.45 -22.55
C ASN A 336 -1.65 -6.53 -22.49
N LYS A 337 -0.56 -6.26 -21.76
CA LYS A 337 0.60 -7.16 -21.66
C LYS A 337 0.29 -8.48 -20.95
N ILE A 338 -0.76 -8.53 -20.11
CA ILE A 338 -1.13 -9.74 -19.37
C ILE A 338 -1.75 -10.79 -20.30
N THR A 339 -2.65 -10.41 -21.19
CA THR A 339 -3.28 -11.32 -22.17
C THR A 339 -2.48 -11.40 -23.47
N GLY A 340 -1.86 -10.28 -23.87
CA GLY A 340 -1.17 -10.10 -25.15
C GLY A 340 -2.07 -10.23 -26.38
N VAL A 341 -3.39 -10.17 -26.22
CA VAL A 341 -4.38 -10.30 -27.30
C VAL A 341 -5.52 -9.27 -27.21
N THR A 342 -5.70 -8.63 -26.05
CA THR A 342 -6.63 -7.52 -25.86
C THR A 342 -5.90 -6.18 -25.81
N THR A 343 -6.64 -5.07 -25.91
CA THR A 343 -6.09 -3.70 -25.79
C THR A 343 -6.14 -3.23 -24.34
N ALA A 344 -5.61 -2.04 -24.06
CA ALA A 344 -5.72 -1.35 -22.78
C ALA A 344 -7.08 -0.63 -22.62
N CYS A 345 -7.92 -0.58 -23.66
CA CYS A 345 -9.22 0.10 -23.61
C CYS A 345 -10.33 -0.79 -23.04
N PHE A 346 -10.23 -1.17 -21.77
CA PHE A 346 -11.21 -1.99 -21.07
C PHE A 346 -11.23 -1.70 -19.56
N GLU A 347 -12.30 -2.10 -18.88
CA GLU A 347 -12.37 -2.07 -17.42
C GLU A 347 -12.10 -3.48 -16.87
N PRO A 348 -11.07 -3.68 -16.04
CA PRO A 348 -10.76 -4.97 -15.44
C PRO A 348 -11.92 -5.61 -14.66
N ALA A 349 -11.99 -6.94 -14.71
CA ALA A 349 -12.86 -7.77 -13.89
C ALA A 349 -12.03 -8.66 -12.98
N LEU A 350 -12.39 -8.72 -11.69
CA LEU A 350 -11.65 -9.45 -10.66
C LEU A 350 -12.54 -10.58 -10.11
N ASP A 351 -12.04 -11.81 -10.10
CA ASP A 351 -12.71 -12.99 -9.50
C ASP A 351 -12.17 -13.32 -8.09
N TYR A 352 -11.59 -12.30 -7.46
CA TYR A 352 -11.02 -12.29 -6.12
C TYR A 352 -11.23 -10.92 -5.46
N LEU A 353 -10.96 -10.84 -4.16
CA LEU A 353 -10.90 -9.61 -3.39
C LEU A 353 -9.47 -9.27 -3.05
N VAL A 354 -9.18 -7.97 -3.10
CA VAL A 354 -7.94 -7.38 -2.60
C VAL A 354 -8.25 -6.55 -1.37
N ILE A 355 -7.45 -6.71 -0.32
CA ILE A 355 -7.53 -5.90 0.90
C ILE A 355 -6.20 -5.24 1.15
N LYS A 356 -6.21 -3.91 1.28
CA LYS A 356 -5.09 -3.12 1.77
C LYS A 356 -5.31 -2.77 3.24
N ILE A 357 -4.26 -2.91 4.05
CA ILE A 357 -4.23 -2.41 5.43
C ILE A 357 -3.00 -1.49 5.58
N PRO A 358 -3.16 -0.26 6.11
CA PRO A 358 -2.03 0.60 6.40
C PRO A 358 -1.16 0.04 7.53
N ARG A 359 0.10 0.47 7.57
CA ARG A 359 1.06 0.11 8.61
C ARG A 359 1.45 1.36 9.39
N TRP A 360 1.32 1.32 10.72
CA TRP A 360 1.62 2.45 11.60
C TRP A 360 2.72 2.16 12.60
N ASP A 361 3.65 3.09 12.78
CA ASP A 361 4.73 2.99 13.78
C ASP A 361 4.51 3.99 14.94
N LEU A 362 3.26 4.28 15.28
CA LEU A 362 2.89 5.31 16.27
C LEU A 362 3.55 5.10 17.63
N ARG A 363 3.77 3.84 18.04
CA ARG A 363 4.47 3.48 19.29
C ARG A 363 5.91 4.01 19.39
N LYS A 364 6.55 4.37 18.26
CA LYS A 364 7.87 5.02 18.25
C LYS A 364 7.82 6.50 18.65
N PHE A 365 6.63 7.11 18.72
CA PHE A 365 6.43 8.53 18.98
C PHE A 365 5.61 8.72 20.26
N ARG A 366 6.25 9.06 21.39
CA ARG A 366 5.57 9.13 22.71
C ARG A 366 4.48 10.20 22.82
N ASN A 367 4.61 11.31 22.10
CA ASN A 367 3.74 12.48 22.21
C ASN A 367 2.85 12.66 20.96
N VAL A 368 2.65 11.60 20.16
CA VAL A 368 1.74 11.66 19.01
C VAL A 368 0.35 11.23 19.42
N ASP A 369 -0.66 11.90 18.89
CA ASP A 369 -2.04 11.46 19.01
C ASP A 369 -2.24 10.15 18.23
N PRO A 370 -2.70 9.05 18.87
CA PRO A 370 -2.91 7.77 18.21
C PRO A 370 -4.17 7.71 17.36
N HIS A 371 -5.09 8.69 17.47
CA HIS A 371 -6.35 8.66 16.75
C HIS A 371 -6.14 8.88 15.25
N LEU A 372 -6.87 8.14 14.43
CA LEU A 372 -6.89 8.30 12.99
C LEU A 372 -7.89 9.38 12.60
N GLY A 373 -7.60 10.07 11.51
CA GLY A 373 -8.43 11.17 11.03
C GLY A 373 -8.11 11.55 9.59
N PRO A 374 -8.48 12.75 9.14
CA PRO A 374 -8.23 13.21 7.77
C PRO A 374 -6.76 13.45 7.43
N GLN A 375 -5.86 13.44 8.41
CA GLN A 375 -4.41 13.52 8.20
C GLN A 375 -3.78 12.14 8.33
N MET A 376 -3.05 11.73 7.30
CA MET A 376 -2.39 10.44 7.23
C MET A 376 -1.24 10.33 8.24
N LYS A 377 -1.13 9.17 8.91
CA LYS A 377 -0.08 8.84 9.89
C LYS A 377 0.61 7.49 9.60
N SER A 378 0.08 6.68 8.69
CA SER A 378 0.70 5.43 8.26
C SER A 378 2.03 5.65 7.54
N VAL A 379 2.94 4.69 7.71
CA VAL A 379 4.33 4.71 7.22
C VAL A 379 4.57 3.73 6.06
N GLY A 380 3.54 2.99 5.67
CA GLY A 380 3.53 2.00 4.59
C GLY A 380 2.20 1.26 4.58
N GLU A 381 2.09 0.24 3.74
CA GLU A 381 0.88 -0.55 3.61
C GLU A 381 1.17 -1.99 3.17
N VAL A 382 0.20 -2.87 3.39
CA VAL A 382 0.20 -4.24 2.87
C VAL A 382 -1.00 -4.44 1.99
N MET A 383 -0.88 -5.36 1.04
CA MET A 383 -2.00 -5.81 0.22
C MET A 383 -2.10 -7.33 0.31
N ALA A 384 -3.30 -7.86 0.39
CA ALA A 384 -3.54 -9.29 0.35
C ALA A 384 -4.65 -9.62 -0.62
N ILE A 385 -4.54 -10.80 -1.23
CA ILE A 385 -5.50 -11.28 -2.22
C ILE A 385 -6.10 -12.59 -1.70
N GLY A 386 -7.42 -12.73 -1.79
CA GLY A 386 -8.16 -13.93 -1.43
C GLY A 386 -9.48 -13.99 -2.19
N ARG A 387 -10.11 -15.15 -2.29
CA ARG A 387 -11.41 -15.27 -2.99
C ARG A 387 -12.61 -15.03 -2.07
N THR A 388 -12.34 -14.74 -0.80
CA THR A 388 -13.31 -14.26 0.17
C THR A 388 -12.69 -13.11 0.95
N PHE A 389 -13.54 -12.22 1.48
CA PHE A 389 -13.09 -11.10 2.30
C PHE A 389 -12.35 -11.58 3.55
N GLU A 390 -12.87 -12.62 4.21
CA GLU A 390 -12.26 -13.22 5.39
C GLU A 390 -10.85 -13.74 5.09
N GLU A 391 -10.67 -14.42 3.95
CA GLU A 391 -9.37 -14.91 3.51
C GLU A 391 -8.37 -13.77 3.30
N ALA A 392 -8.75 -12.78 2.50
CA ALA A 392 -7.89 -11.63 2.21
C ALA A 392 -7.55 -10.84 3.48
N LEU A 393 -8.52 -10.63 4.38
CA LEU A 393 -8.34 -9.80 5.57
C LEU A 393 -7.36 -10.47 6.54
N GLN A 394 -7.52 -11.77 6.78
CA GLN A 394 -6.62 -12.49 7.68
C GLN A 394 -5.19 -12.58 7.13
N LYS A 395 -5.03 -12.73 5.80
CA LYS A 395 -3.71 -12.64 5.15
C LYS A 395 -3.10 -11.25 5.35
N ALA A 396 -3.86 -10.19 5.07
CA ALA A 396 -3.39 -8.81 5.23
C ALA A 396 -2.93 -8.51 6.66
N VAL A 397 -3.69 -8.95 7.67
CA VAL A 397 -3.28 -8.76 9.08
C VAL A 397 -1.94 -9.42 9.39
N ARG A 398 -1.70 -10.65 8.91
CA ARG A 398 -0.43 -11.35 9.12
C ARG A 398 0.74 -10.69 8.37
N MET A 399 0.46 -9.98 7.28
CA MET A 399 1.45 -9.26 6.48
C MET A 399 1.94 -7.96 7.15
N LEU A 400 1.20 -7.40 8.11
CA LEU A 400 1.53 -6.11 8.76
C LEU A 400 2.83 -6.13 9.59
N ASP A 401 3.36 -7.32 9.90
CA ASP A 401 4.54 -7.50 10.75
C ASP A 401 4.47 -6.68 12.06
N ILE A 402 3.34 -6.85 12.75
CA ILE A 402 3.03 -6.30 14.08
C ILE A 402 2.91 -7.40 15.14
N GLY A 403 3.33 -8.63 14.81
CA GLY A 403 3.25 -9.80 15.71
C GLY A 403 1.88 -10.47 15.79
N ARG A 404 0.87 -9.99 15.05
CA ARG A 404 -0.47 -10.58 15.00
C ARG A 404 -0.50 -11.82 14.11
N ILE A 405 -1.12 -12.91 14.57
CA ILE A 405 -1.29 -14.15 13.79
C ILE A 405 -2.58 -14.19 12.96
N GLY A 406 -3.43 -13.16 13.08
CA GLY A 406 -4.64 -12.95 12.30
C GLY A 406 -5.53 -11.89 12.95
N VAL A 407 -6.77 -11.71 12.45
CA VAL A 407 -7.75 -10.76 13.04
C VAL A 407 -8.07 -11.13 14.50
N VAL A 408 -8.01 -12.43 14.80
CA VAL A 408 -8.25 -13.02 16.12
C VAL A 408 -7.06 -13.88 16.53
N GLY A 409 -6.89 -14.08 17.84
CA GLY A 409 -5.88 -14.97 18.39
C GLY A 409 -4.82 -14.28 19.23
N ASP A 410 -4.83 -12.94 19.34
CA ASP A 410 -3.86 -12.16 20.12
C ASP A 410 -4.56 -11.17 21.07
N ASP A 411 -5.75 -11.51 21.54
CA ASP A 411 -6.65 -10.64 22.33
C ASP A 411 -6.84 -11.10 23.78
N ASP A 412 -5.85 -11.80 24.34
CA ASP A 412 -5.91 -12.40 25.68
C ASP A 412 -5.90 -11.35 26.82
N GLU A 413 -5.56 -10.08 26.54
CA GLU A 413 -5.55 -9.00 27.53
C GLU A 413 -6.97 -8.51 27.89
N PRO A 414 -7.33 -8.46 29.19
CA PRO A 414 -8.63 -7.93 29.61
C PRO A 414 -8.74 -6.44 29.31
N GLU A 415 -9.92 -6.01 28.87
CA GLU A 415 -10.21 -4.61 28.53
C GLU A 415 -11.65 -4.28 28.93
N SER A 416 -11.89 -3.06 29.42
CA SER A 416 -13.23 -2.64 29.81
C SER A 416 -14.10 -2.42 28.58
N LEU A 417 -15.40 -2.71 28.71
CA LEU A 417 -16.36 -2.43 27.64
C LEU A 417 -16.39 -0.94 27.27
N GLU A 418 -16.23 -0.05 28.25
CA GLU A 418 -16.18 1.40 28.03
C GLU A 418 -15.01 1.81 27.13
N SER A 419 -13.79 1.37 27.45
CA SER A 419 -12.60 1.64 26.64
C SER A 419 -12.73 1.06 25.23
N LEU A 420 -13.37 -0.10 25.12
CA LEU A 420 -13.60 -0.75 23.84
C LEU A 420 -14.55 0.07 22.95
N LEU A 421 -15.69 0.51 23.51
CA LEU A 421 -16.67 1.32 22.77
C LEU A 421 -16.09 2.68 22.36
N ASP A 422 -15.29 3.32 23.21
CA ASP A 422 -14.59 4.57 22.88
C ASP A 422 -13.65 4.37 21.68
N ALA A 423 -12.88 3.28 21.65
CA ALA A 423 -12.00 2.94 20.53
C ALA A 423 -12.74 2.58 19.22
N LEU A 424 -14.02 2.19 19.30
CA LEU A 424 -14.84 1.98 18.10
C LEU A 424 -15.31 3.31 17.50
N GLU A 425 -15.67 4.27 18.35
CA GLU A 425 -16.13 5.60 17.97
C GLU A 425 -14.96 6.49 17.51
N LYS A 426 -13.83 6.43 18.21
CA LYS A 426 -12.61 7.19 17.91
C LYS A 426 -11.54 6.25 17.34
N PRO A 427 -11.42 6.16 16.00
CA PRO A 427 -10.58 5.17 15.37
C PRO A 427 -9.10 5.34 15.76
N THR A 428 -8.42 4.22 15.99
CA THR A 428 -6.96 4.11 16.19
C THR A 428 -6.42 3.03 15.27
N ASP A 429 -5.10 2.85 15.21
CA ASP A 429 -4.44 1.76 14.48
C ASP A 429 -4.85 0.35 14.95
N GLU A 430 -5.47 0.22 16.11
CA GLU A 430 -5.96 -1.06 16.67
C GLU A 430 -7.45 -1.33 16.42
N ARG A 431 -8.18 -0.41 15.75
CA ARG A 431 -9.66 -0.45 15.63
C ARG A 431 -10.20 -1.79 15.11
N LEU A 432 -9.56 -2.38 14.11
CA LEU A 432 -9.96 -3.69 13.56
C LEU A 432 -10.01 -4.78 14.64
N PHE A 433 -9.00 -4.82 15.52
CA PHE A 433 -8.92 -5.81 16.60
C PHE A 433 -9.95 -5.52 17.70
N LYS A 434 -10.21 -4.23 17.96
CA LYS A 434 -11.27 -3.80 18.88
C LYS A 434 -12.66 -4.20 18.39
N LEU A 435 -12.94 -4.12 17.08
CA LEU A 435 -14.19 -4.61 16.49
C LEU A 435 -14.37 -6.11 16.72
N ALA A 436 -13.35 -6.92 16.43
CA ALA A 436 -13.39 -8.36 16.64
C ALA A 436 -13.63 -8.68 18.13
N LYS A 437 -12.96 -7.97 19.04
CA LYS A 437 -13.14 -8.13 20.49
C LYS A 437 -14.54 -7.73 20.97
N ALA A 438 -15.12 -6.66 20.44
CA ALA A 438 -16.49 -6.24 20.77
C ALA A 438 -17.51 -7.32 20.38
N ILE A 439 -17.35 -7.92 19.19
CA ILE A 439 -18.17 -9.03 18.72
C ILE A 439 -18.00 -10.26 19.62
N LYS A 440 -16.76 -10.55 20.07
CA LYS A 440 -16.49 -11.65 21.01
C LYS A 440 -17.21 -11.46 22.34
N MET A 441 -17.22 -10.23 22.86
CA MET A 441 -17.89 -9.84 24.10
C MET A 441 -19.42 -9.75 23.98
N GLY A 442 -19.98 -9.99 22.79
CA GLY A 442 -21.43 -10.01 22.58
C GLY A 442 -22.05 -8.63 22.35
N VAL A 443 -21.25 -7.61 22.01
CA VAL A 443 -21.80 -6.30 21.59
C VAL A 443 -22.59 -6.50 20.28
N PRO A 444 -23.85 -6.03 20.19
CA PRO A 444 -24.64 -6.12 18.98
C PRO A 444 -23.97 -5.43 17.78
N ILE A 445 -24.09 -6.04 16.60
CA ILE A 445 -23.47 -5.51 15.36
C ILE A 445 -24.03 -4.12 15.02
N GLU A 446 -25.31 -3.88 15.28
CA GLU A 446 -25.99 -2.60 15.07
C GLU A 446 -25.36 -1.51 15.94
N LYS A 447 -24.98 -1.84 17.18
CA LYS A 447 -24.31 -0.89 18.07
C LYS A 447 -22.90 -0.58 17.60
N ILE A 448 -22.19 -1.58 17.09
CA ILE A 448 -20.86 -1.40 16.50
C ILE A 448 -20.95 -0.51 15.25
N TYR A 449 -21.95 -0.72 14.39
CA TYR A 449 -22.23 0.12 13.22
C TYR A 449 -22.53 1.56 13.62
N GLU A 450 -23.38 1.79 14.63
CA GLU A 450 -23.72 3.13 15.11
C GLU A 450 -22.48 3.92 15.57
N LEU A 451 -21.57 3.26 16.30
CA LEU A 451 -20.36 3.90 16.80
C LEU A 451 -19.34 4.10 15.68
N SER A 452 -19.09 3.07 14.88
CA SER A 452 -17.97 3.06 13.95
C SER A 452 -18.27 3.67 12.58
N GLY A 453 -19.51 3.55 12.11
CA GLY A 453 -19.91 3.84 10.72
C GLY A 453 -19.42 2.83 9.67
N ILE A 454 -18.75 1.74 10.09
CA ILE A 454 -18.28 0.68 9.19
C ILE A 454 -19.49 -0.13 8.71
N ASP A 455 -19.59 -0.36 7.40
CA ASP A 455 -20.76 -1.05 6.80
C ASP A 455 -21.01 -2.42 7.44
N LEU A 456 -22.29 -2.73 7.65
CA LEU A 456 -22.75 -3.98 8.27
C LEU A 456 -22.19 -5.21 7.57
N TRP A 457 -22.01 -5.17 6.24
CA TRP A 457 -21.43 -6.27 5.50
C TRP A 457 -20.05 -6.67 6.05
N PHE A 458 -19.16 -5.69 6.25
CA PHE A 458 -17.82 -5.94 6.79
C PHE A 458 -17.89 -6.47 8.24
N LEU A 459 -18.77 -5.91 9.07
CA LEU A 459 -18.94 -6.35 10.46
C LEU A 459 -19.43 -7.80 10.54
N TYR A 460 -20.35 -8.21 9.66
CA TYR A 460 -20.80 -9.59 9.57
C TYR A 460 -19.69 -10.54 9.09
N LYS A 461 -18.80 -10.08 8.20
CA LYS A 461 -17.64 -10.87 7.80
C LYS A 461 -16.62 -11.04 8.93
N ILE A 462 -16.39 -10.02 9.75
CA ILE A 462 -15.58 -10.13 10.96
C ILE A 462 -16.24 -11.10 11.96
N ARG A 463 -17.57 -11.07 12.09
CA ARG A 463 -18.31 -12.02 12.92
C ARG A 463 -18.06 -13.47 12.48
N ASN A 464 -18.03 -13.76 11.18
CA ASN A 464 -17.72 -15.11 10.68
C ASN A 464 -16.34 -15.60 11.18
N ILE A 465 -15.34 -14.72 11.21
CA ILE A 465 -14.01 -15.04 11.75
C ILE A 465 -14.09 -15.34 13.26
N VAL A 466 -14.79 -14.49 14.02
CA VAL A 466 -14.98 -14.70 15.47
C VAL A 466 -15.73 -16.01 15.78
N GLU A 467 -16.74 -16.35 14.99
CA GLU A 467 -17.48 -17.61 15.13
C GLU A 467 -16.61 -18.83 14.80
N MET A 468 -15.78 -18.74 13.77
CA MET A 468 -14.82 -19.81 13.45
C MET A 468 -13.78 -20.00 14.55
N GLU A 469 -13.28 -18.93 15.16
CA GLU A 469 -12.41 -19.07 16.35
C GLU A 469 -13.12 -19.82 17.48
N ARG A 470 -14.39 -19.51 17.77
CA ARG A 470 -15.15 -20.23 18.81
C ARG A 470 -15.26 -21.72 18.49
N LYS A 471 -15.51 -22.08 17.22
CA LYS A 471 -15.50 -23.48 16.75
C LYS A 471 -14.13 -24.14 16.92
N LEU A 472 -13.04 -23.45 16.59
CA LEU A 472 -11.69 -23.98 16.70
C LEU A 472 -11.26 -24.20 18.16
N ARG A 473 -11.66 -23.31 19.08
CA ARG A 473 -11.35 -23.45 20.52
C ARG A 473 -12.02 -24.65 21.18
N SER A 474 -13.18 -25.09 20.67
CA SER A 474 -13.84 -26.32 21.15
C SER A 474 -13.40 -27.58 20.40
N LEU A 475 -12.57 -27.44 19.36
CA LEU A 475 -12.17 -28.54 18.49
C LEU A 475 -11.01 -29.34 19.07
N ARG A 476 -11.06 -30.66 18.91
CA ARG A 476 -9.92 -31.56 19.14
C ARG A 476 -9.45 -32.13 17.81
N LEU A 477 -8.14 -32.22 17.60
CA LEU A 477 -7.56 -32.63 16.31
C LEU A 477 -7.93 -34.08 15.90
N ASP A 478 -8.24 -34.94 16.88
CA ASP A 478 -8.65 -36.33 16.70
C ASP A 478 -10.17 -36.51 16.51
N SER A 479 -10.95 -35.44 16.58
CA SER A 479 -12.40 -35.50 16.40
C SER A 479 -12.79 -35.80 14.95
N ARG A 480 -13.99 -36.34 14.75
CA ARG A 480 -14.54 -36.60 13.41
C ARG A 480 -14.78 -35.31 12.61
N GLU A 481 -15.02 -34.20 13.28
CA GLU A 481 -15.33 -32.89 12.69
C GLU A 481 -14.07 -32.09 12.32
N ALA A 482 -12.89 -32.47 12.85
CA ALA A 482 -11.66 -31.71 12.68
C ALA A 482 -11.28 -31.47 11.21
N LEU A 483 -11.52 -32.45 10.36
CA LEU A 483 -11.24 -32.35 8.93
C LEU A 483 -12.05 -31.22 8.26
N GLU A 484 -13.35 -31.18 8.53
CA GLU A 484 -14.26 -30.22 7.91
C GLU A 484 -14.05 -28.81 8.48
N VAL A 485 -13.97 -28.68 9.80
CA VAL A 485 -13.75 -27.40 10.48
C VAL A 485 -12.41 -26.79 10.08
N ILE A 486 -11.32 -27.57 10.03
CA ILE A 486 -10.02 -27.05 9.59
C ILE A 486 -10.08 -26.64 8.12
N ARG A 487 -10.76 -27.39 7.25
CA ARG A 487 -10.92 -26.99 5.83
C ARG A 487 -11.69 -25.67 5.70
N GLU A 488 -12.78 -25.50 6.44
CA GLU A 488 -13.56 -24.26 6.48
C GLU A 488 -12.71 -23.10 7.02
N ALA A 489 -11.96 -23.33 8.11
CA ALA A 489 -11.05 -22.33 8.67
C ALA A 489 -9.99 -21.87 7.66
N LYS A 490 -9.38 -22.79 6.89
CA LYS A 490 -8.42 -22.41 5.85
C LYS A 490 -9.05 -21.58 4.73
N ARG A 491 -10.29 -21.87 4.33
CA ARG A 491 -11.07 -21.08 3.35
C ARG A 491 -11.43 -19.68 3.86
N LEU A 492 -11.57 -19.52 5.16
CA LEU A 492 -11.73 -18.22 5.82
C LEU A 492 -10.39 -17.51 6.08
N GLY A 493 -9.25 -18.10 5.71
CA GLY A 493 -7.92 -17.50 5.85
C GLY A 493 -7.20 -17.74 7.18
N PHE A 494 -7.67 -18.65 8.04
CA PHE A 494 -6.97 -18.98 9.28
C PHE A 494 -5.60 -19.61 8.98
N SER A 495 -4.55 -19.11 9.62
CA SER A 495 -3.21 -19.68 9.52
C SER A 495 -3.09 -20.99 10.31
N ASP A 496 -2.09 -21.80 9.96
CA ASP A 496 -1.72 -22.98 10.73
C ASP A 496 -1.31 -22.58 12.16
N ALA A 497 -0.71 -21.39 12.34
CA ALA A 497 -0.36 -20.84 13.65
C ALA A 497 -1.60 -20.51 14.50
N GLN A 498 -2.65 -19.92 13.92
CA GLN A 498 -3.91 -19.66 14.63
C GLN A 498 -4.58 -20.96 15.07
N ILE A 499 -4.72 -21.91 14.14
CA ILE A 499 -5.34 -23.21 14.44
C ILE A 499 -4.52 -23.95 15.50
N ALA A 500 -3.19 -23.93 15.39
CA ALA A 500 -2.29 -24.53 16.36
C ALA A 500 -2.43 -23.92 17.75
N LYS A 501 -2.55 -22.59 17.86
CA LYS A 501 -2.81 -21.90 19.13
C LYS A 501 -4.10 -22.39 19.78
N TYR A 502 -5.19 -22.47 19.04
CA TYR A 502 -6.50 -22.87 19.61
C TYR A 502 -6.60 -24.35 19.96
N LEU A 503 -5.91 -25.21 19.24
CA LEU A 503 -5.88 -26.66 19.49
C LEU A 503 -4.75 -27.06 20.46
N GLU A 504 -3.96 -26.10 20.95
CA GLU A 504 -2.81 -26.31 21.84
C GLU A 504 -1.81 -27.33 21.30
N VAL A 505 -1.44 -27.18 20.02
CA VAL A 505 -0.48 -28.03 19.32
C VAL A 505 0.56 -27.20 18.58
N ASP A 506 1.62 -27.85 18.08
CA ASP A 506 2.59 -27.17 17.22
C ASP A 506 2.02 -26.83 15.83
N GLU A 507 2.41 -25.69 15.26
CA GLU A 507 2.09 -25.25 13.89
C GLU A 507 2.37 -26.36 12.84
N ILE A 508 3.52 -27.03 12.97
CA ILE A 508 3.92 -28.12 12.07
C ILE A 508 2.97 -29.33 12.16
N ARG A 509 2.33 -29.56 13.31
CA ARG A 509 1.34 -30.64 13.47
C ARG A 509 0.09 -30.35 12.65
N ILE A 510 -0.39 -29.10 12.66
CA ILE A 510 -1.52 -28.66 11.81
C ILE A 510 -1.15 -28.78 10.33
N ARG A 511 0.04 -28.31 9.93
CA ARG A 511 0.54 -28.47 8.56
C ARG A 511 0.52 -29.94 8.09
N ARG A 512 1.03 -30.86 8.92
CA ARG A 512 1.01 -32.31 8.60
C ARG A 512 -0.40 -32.86 8.52
N PHE A 513 -1.30 -32.44 9.41
CA PHE A 513 -2.71 -32.83 9.38
C PHE A 513 -3.36 -32.41 8.06
N ARG A 514 -3.23 -31.13 7.69
CA ARG A 514 -3.79 -30.59 6.44
C ARG A 514 -3.33 -31.37 5.22
N LYS A 515 -2.01 -31.55 5.09
CA LYS A 515 -1.43 -32.26 3.94
C LYS A 515 -1.88 -33.71 3.83
N ARG A 516 -1.96 -34.42 4.95
CA ARG A 516 -2.42 -35.82 4.98
C ARG A 516 -3.84 -35.95 4.43
N HIS A 517 -4.67 -34.92 4.61
CA HIS A 517 -6.06 -34.91 4.19
C HIS A 517 -6.32 -34.05 2.94
N GLY A 518 -5.27 -33.68 2.20
CA GLY A 518 -5.42 -32.91 0.96
C GLY A 518 -5.95 -31.48 1.14
N ILE A 519 -5.87 -30.90 2.34
CA ILE A 519 -6.20 -29.48 2.56
C ILE A 519 -4.97 -28.66 2.17
N ILE A 520 -4.80 -28.41 0.88
CA ILE A 520 -3.69 -27.65 0.31
C ILE A 520 -4.21 -26.45 -0.47
N PRO A 521 -3.51 -25.30 -0.44
CA PRO A 521 -3.91 -24.16 -1.25
C PRO A 521 -3.55 -24.40 -2.72
N VAL A 522 -4.32 -23.78 -3.60
CA VAL A 522 -4.06 -23.71 -5.04
C VAL A 522 -3.51 -22.34 -5.42
N VAL A 523 -2.80 -22.28 -6.54
CA VAL A 523 -2.20 -21.09 -7.12
C VAL A 523 -3.12 -20.55 -8.21
N LYS A 524 -3.52 -19.29 -8.08
CA LYS A 524 -4.38 -18.58 -9.04
C LYS A 524 -3.64 -17.43 -9.70
N GLN A 525 -3.98 -17.13 -10.95
CA GLN A 525 -3.42 -16.02 -11.72
C GLN A 525 -4.24 -14.74 -11.54
N ILE A 526 -3.56 -13.60 -11.64
CA ILE A 526 -4.16 -12.28 -11.82
C ILE A 526 -4.11 -11.98 -13.32
N ASP A 527 -5.28 -11.97 -13.95
CA ASP A 527 -5.42 -11.97 -15.41
C ASP A 527 -6.11 -10.71 -16.00
N THR A 528 -6.56 -9.80 -15.13
CA THR A 528 -7.34 -8.58 -15.45
C THR A 528 -8.79 -8.81 -15.93
N LEU A 529 -9.20 -10.05 -16.21
CA LEU A 529 -10.42 -10.38 -16.96
C LEU A 529 -11.22 -11.56 -16.38
N ALA A 530 -10.94 -11.98 -15.14
CA ALA A 530 -11.70 -12.99 -14.41
C ALA A 530 -11.88 -14.30 -15.20
N GLY A 531 -10.81 -14.77 -15.87
CA GLY A 531 -10.80 -16.00 -16.66
C GLY A 531 -11.43 -15.90 -18.05
N GLU A 532 -11.88 -14.72 -18.52
CA GLU A 532 -12.39 -14.56 -19.89
C GLU A 532 -11.30 -14.85 -20.94
N TRP A 533 -10.06 -14.42 -20.65
CA TRP A 533 -8.90 -14.64 -21.50
C TRP A 533 -7.73 -15.21 -20.69
N PRO A 534 -6.95 -16.15 -21.24
CA PRO A 534 -5.82 -16.73 -20.53
C PRO A 534 -4.70 -15.70 -20.33
N ALA A 535 -4.20 -15.60 -19.09
CA ALA A 535 -3.02 -14.80 -18.77
C ALA A 535 -1.73 -15.48 -19.24
N LYS A 536 -0.85 -14.70 -19.87
CA LYS A 536 0.52 -15.12 -20.23
C LYS A 536 1.52 -14.84 -19.11
N THR A 537 1.17 -13.96 -18.17
CA THR A 537 2.01 -13.59 -17.03
C THR A 537 1.80 -14.53 -15.86
N ASN A 538 2.85 -14.77 -15.08
CA ASN A 538 2.77 -15.51 -13.83
C ASN A 538 2.69 -14.54 -12.65
N TYR A 539 1.62 -13.74 -12.62
CA TYR A 539 1.28 -12.93 -11.46
C TYR A 539 0.27 -13.68 -10.60
N LEU A 540 0.67 -14.11 -9.40
CA LEU A 540 0.06 -15.24 -8.69
C LEU A 540 -0.33 -14.89 -7.26
N TYR A 541 -1.39 -15.52 -6.77
CA TYR A 541 -1.72 -15.61 -5.35
C TYR A 541 -2.16 -17.04 -5.00
N MET A 542 -2.20 -17.37 -3.71
CA MET A 542 -2.65 -18.68 -3.22
C MET A 542 -3.92 -18.58 -2.40
N THR A 543 -4.82 -19.54 -2.61
CA THR A 543 -6.14 -19.61 -1.96
C THR A 543 -6.56 -21.05 -1.66
N TYR A 544 -7.39 -21.25 -0.64
CA TYR A 544 -8.09 -22.52 -0.39
C TYR A 544 -9.49 -22.59 -1.03
N ASN A 545 -9.92 -21.50 -1.68
CA ASN A 545 -11.21 -21.35 -2.35
C ASN A 545 -11.11 -21.64 -3.86
N GLY A 546 -10.37 -22.69 -4.22
CA GLY A 546 -10.25 -23.16 -5.59
C GLY A 546 -9.89 -24.63 -5.65
N ASP A 547 -10.15 -25.25 -6.80
CA ASP A 547 -10.03 -26.70 -6.98
C ASP A 547 -8.74 -27.12 -7.71
N GLU A 548 -8.13 -26.20 -8.48
CA GLU A 548 -6.92 -26.47 -9.26
C GLU A 548 -5.99 -25.25 -9.35
N ASP A 549 -4.72 -25.51 -9.69
CA ASP A 549 -3.72 -24.47 -9.98
C ASP A 549 -3.91 -23.94 -11.42
N ASP A 550 -3.84 -22.63 -11.62
CA ASP A 550 -3.94 -22.03 -12.97
C ASP A 550 -2.65 -22.18 -13.79
N ILE A 551 -1.54 -22.50 -13.13
CA ILE A 551 -0.23 -22.69 -13.76
C ILE A 551 0.26 -24.13 -13.64
N SER A 552 1.05 -24.55 -14.62
CA SER A 552 1.79 -25.80 -14.55
C SER A 552 3.14 -25.62 -13.84
N PHE A 553 3.45 -26.54 -12.92
CA PHE A 553 4.75 -26.59 -12.27
C PHE A 553 5.69 -27.51 -13.04
N ASP A 554 6.41 -26.97 -14.02
CA ASP A 554 7.48 -27.74 -14.66
C ASP A 554 8.58 -28.02 -13.65
N THR A 555 8.87 -29.31 -13.44
CA THR A 555 9.87 -29.82 -12.49
C THR A 555 11.06 -30.46 -13.20
N ARG A 556 11.09 -30.45 -14.55
CA ARG A 556 12.14 -31.08 -15.33
C ARG A 556 13.19 -30.05 -15.77
N GLY A 557 14.31 -30.02 -15.05
CA GLY A 557 15.57 -29.44 -15.54
C GLY A 557 15.77 -27.92 -15.43
N LYS A 558 14.73 -27.14 -15.09
CA LYS A 558 14.88 -25.69 -14.88
C LYS A 558 15.49 -25.35 -13.52
N LYS A 559 16.45 -24.44 -13.52
CA LYS A 559 17.04 -23.83 -12.32
C LYS A 559 16.12 -22.71 -11.85
N LYS A 560 15.44 -22.94 -10.72
CA LYS A 560 14.59 -21.92 -10.10
C LYS A 560 15.19 -21.41 -8.80
N VAL A 561 15.04 -20.12 -8.50
CA VAL A 561 15.44 -19.53 -7.22
C VAL A 561 14.33 -18.65 -6.72
N ILE A 562 13.94 -18.83 -5.45
CA ILE A 562 12.98 -17.97 -4.77
C ILE A 562 13.76 -16.84 -4.06
N VAL A 563 13.31 -15.61 -4.22
CA VAL A 563 13.77 -14.44 -3.49
C VAL A 563 12.61 -13.94 -2.62
N LEU A 564 12.82 -13.87 -1.31
CA LEU A 564 11.85 -13.26 -0.40
C LEU A 564 12.09 -11.75 -0.35
N GLY A 565 11.04 -10.98 -0.65
CA GLY A 565 11.08 -9.52 -0.69
C GLY A 565 11.08 -8.86 0.69
N ALA A 566 10.93 -7.54 0.67
CA ALA A 566 11.02 -6.70 1.87
C ALA A 566 9.82 -6.83 2.83
N GLY A 567 8.66 -7.29 2.33
CA GLY A 567 7.40 -7.19 3.05
C GLY A 567 6.97 -5.73 3.21
N VAL A 568 6.28 -5.45 4.31
CA VAL A 568 5.72 -4.12 4.61
C VAL A 568 6.81 -3.09 4.91
N PHE A 569 6.66 -1.87 4.39
CA PHE A 569 7.51 -0.76 4.80
C PHE A 569 7.13 -0.21 6.17
N ARG A 570 8.17 0.19 6.91
CA ARG A 570 8.08 0.80 8.24
C ARG A 570 9.37 1.56 8.55
N ILE A 571 9.40 2.29 9.65
CA ILE A 571 10.61 3.04 10.02
C ILE A 571 11.74 2.05 10.30
N GLY A 572 12.82 2.15 9.52
CA GLY A 572 13.97 1.23 9.58
C GLY A 572 13.96 0.09 8.55
N SER A 573 12.91 -0.02 7.74
CA SER A 573 12.84 -0.96 6.62
C SER A 573 12.00 -0.36 5.49
N SER A 574 12.67 0.22 4.50
CA SER A 574 12.05 0.93 3.38
C SER A 574 12.56 0.42 2.01
N VAL A 575 12.50 1.28 1.00
CA VAL A 575 12.76 0.97 -0.41
C VAL A 575 14.15 0.38 -0.68
N GLU A 576 15.13 0.58 0.21
CA GLU A 576 16.47 -0.02 0.10
C GLU A 576 16.47 -1.55 0.03
N PHE A 577 15.54 -2.20 0.73
CA PHE A 577 15.40 -3.66 0.71
C PHE A 577 14.63 -4.13 -0.54
N ASP A 578 13.71 -3.31 -1.04
CA ASP A 578 13.06 -3.57 -2.32
C ASP A 578 14.06 -3.49 -3.47
N TRP A 579 14.89 -2.44 -3.47
CA TRP A 579 15.98 -2.26 -4.43
C TRP A 579 16.91 -3.46 -4.46
N SER A 580 17.26 -3.99 -3.28
CA SER A 580 18.10 -5.17 -3.12
C SER A 580 17.45 -6.44 -3.66
N GLY A 581 16.14 -6.63 -3.41
CA GLY A 581 15.34 -7.74 -3.93
C GLY A 581 15.25 -7.74 -5.46
N VAL A 582 14.92 -6.59 -6.06
CA VAL A 582 14.85 -6.42 -7.53
C VAL A 582 16.22 -6.67 -8.17
N ASN A 583 17.29 -6.14 -7.57
CA ASN A 583 18.65 -6.37 -8.04
C ASN A 583 19.06 -7.84 -8.00
N MET A 584 18.68 -8.56 -6.95
CA MET A 584 18.92 -9.99 -6.84
C MET A 584 18.22 -10.75 -7.96
N ILE A 585 16.94 -10.48 -8.23
CA ILE A 585 16.21 -11.10 -9.35
C ILE A 585 16.94 -10.86 -10.67
N TRP A 586 17.29 -9.61 -11.00
CA TRP A 586 18.00 -9.30 -12.24
C TRP A 586 19.38 -9.95 -12.31
N ALA A 587 20.10 -10.06 -11.19
CA ALA A 587 21.39 -10.73 -11.13
C ALA A 587 21.26 -12.25 -11.36
N LEU A 588 20.25 -12.90 -10.78
CA LEU A 588 19.96 -14.32 -10.97
C LEU A 588 19.66 -14.61 -12.44
N LYS A 589 18.78 -13.81 -13.07
CA LYS A 589 18.45 -13.94 -14.50
C LYS A 589 19.69 -13.80 -15.39
N ARG A 590 20.55 -12.79 -15.13
CA ARG A 590 21.82 -12.63 -15.86
C ARG A 590 22.82 -13.78 -15.65
N ARG A 591 22.69 -14.53 -14.55
CA ARG A 591 23.56 -15.68 -14.22
C ARG A 591 22.97 -17.02 -14.69
N GLY A 592 21.93 -17.00 -15.52
CA GLY A 592 21.36 -18.20 -16.13
C GLY A 592 20.51 -19.02 -15.15
N ILE A 593 19.85 -18.36 -14.19
CA ILE A 593 18.69 -18.93 -13.50
C ILE A 593 17.50 -18.82 -14.46
N ASP A 594 16.84 -19.95 -14.73
CA ASP A 594 15.75 -20.04 -15.70
C ASP A 594 14.46 -19.41 -15.19
N GLU A 595 14.19 -19.54 -13.88
CA GLU A 595 13.04 -18.88 -13.22
C GLU A 595 13.48 -18.24 -11.90
N ALA A 596 13.58 -16.91 -11.90
CA ALA A 596 13.73 -16.11 -10.69
C ALA A 596 12.35 -15.73 -10.16
N ILE A 597 12.00 -16.22 -8.98
CA ILE A 597 10.67 -16.14 -8.38
C ILE A 597 10.70 -15.13 -7.24
N MET A 598 9.84 -14.11 -7.29
CA MET A 598 9.65 -13.16 -6.19
C MET A 598 8.46 -13.57 -5.32
N VAL A 599 8.64 -13.50 -4.00
CA VAL A 599 7.54 -13.57 -3.03
C VAL A 599 7.56 -12.29 -2.21
N ASN A 600 6.54 -11.46 -2.35
CA ASN A 600 6.41 -10.20 -1.61
C ASN A 600 4.94 -9.75 -1.61
N TYR A 601 4.57 -8.77 -0.78
CA TYR A 601 3.18 -8.34 -0.64
C TYR A 601 2.99 -6.82 -0.45
N ASN A 602 4.03 -6.03 -0.69
CA ASN A 602 3.93 -4.58 -0.60
C ASN A 602 3.48 -3.98 -1.94
N PRO A 603 2.29 -3.35 -2.02
CA PRO A 603 1.74 -2.88 -3.29
C PRO A 603 2.49 -1.67 -3.88
N GLU A 604 3.22 -0.93 -3.05
CA GLU A 604 3.96 0.28 -3.47
C GLU A 604 5.23 -0.05 -4.27
N THR A 605 5.65 -1.31 -4.31
CA THR A 605 7.02 -1.69 -4.67
C THR A 605 7.22 -2.10 -6.12
N VAL A 606 8.47 -1.96 -6.59
CA VAL A 606 8.88 -2.48 -7.88
C VAL A 606 9.04 -4.00 -7.82
N SER A 607 9.44 -4.61 -6.69
CA SER A 607 9.53 -6.07 -6.64
C SER A 607 8.20 -6.80 -6.84
N THR A 608 7.06 -6.18 -6.49
CA THR A 608 5.72 -6.71 -6.76
C THR A 608 5.17 -6.29 -8.12
N ASP A 609 6.02 -5.88 -9.04
CA ASP A 609 5.69 -5.75 -10.44
C ASP A 609 5.95 -7.07 -11.18
N TYR A 610 4.92 -7.58 -11.87
CA TYR A 610 5.00 -8.87 -12.55
C TYR A 610 6.07 -8.90 -13.64
N ASP A 611 6.50 -7.75 -14.15
CA ASP A 611 7.54 -7.67 -15.19
C ASP A 611 8.97 -7.84 -14.65
N ILE A 612 9.17 -7.83 -13.33
CA ILE A 612 10.49 -7.89 -12.72
C ILE A 612 11.01 -9.33 -12.60
N SER A 613 10.11 -10.27 -12.29
CA SER A 613 10.42 -11.68 -12.01
C SER A 613 9.74 -12.60 -13.02
N ASP A 614 10.18 -13.86 -13.12
CA ASP A 614 9.56 -14.84 -14.03
C ASP A 614 8.24 -15.37 -13.45
N LYS A 615 8.13 -15.35 -12.13
CA LYS A 615 6.90 -15.58 -11.35
C LYS A 615 6.89 -14.67 -10.14
N LEU A 616 5.77 -14.00 -9.92
CA LEU A 616 5.51 -13.18 -8.75
C LEU A 616 4.40 -13.82 -7.93
N TYR A 617 4.70 -14.23 -6.70
CA TYR A 617 3.71 -14.58 -5.71
C TYR A 617 3.42 -13.36 -4.82
N PHE A 618 2.24 -12.77 -4.96
CA PHE A 618 1.75 -11.72 -4.08
C PHE A 618 1.24 -12.35 -2.77
N GLU A 619 2.17 -12.74 -1.91
CA GLU A 619 1.92 -13.69 -0.83
C GLU A 619 2.66 -13.42 0.46
N GLU A 620 2.11 -13.98 1.54
CA GLU A 620 2.63 -13.82 2.89
C GLU A 620 4.08 -14.30 3.03
N LEU A 621 4.91 -13.52 3.72
CA LEU A 621 6.25 -13.94 4.14
C LEU A 621 6.17 -14.66 5.49
N THR A 622 5.47 -15.80 5.50
CA THR A 622 5.33 -16.67 6.68
C THR A 622 5.95 -18.04 6.41
N LEU A 623 6.27 -18.78 7.49
CA LEU A 623 6.78 -20.15 7.35
C LEU A 623 5.81 -21.03 6.56
N GLU A 624 4.51 -20.98 6.89
CA GLU A 624 3.47 -21.74 6.22
C GLU A 624 3.46 -21.50 4.71
N ARG A 625 3.34 -20.23 4.29
CA ARG A 625 3.16 -19.86 2.88
C ARG A 625 4.42 -20.08 2.05
N VAL A 626 5.59 -19.74 2.61
CA VAL A 626 6.87 -19.97 1.93
C VAL A 626 7.10 -21.47 1.71
N LEU A 627 6.71 -22.33 2.67
CA LEU A 627 6.80 -23.79 2.48
C LEU A 627 5.82 -24.29 1.42
N ASP A 628 4.59 -23.77 1.36
CA ASP A 628 3.62 -24.13 0.33
C ASP A 628 4.14 -23.81 -1.08
N ILE A 629 4.74 -22.63 -1.27
CA ILE A 629 5.35 -22.22 -2.55
C ILE A 629 6.59 -23.07 -2.85
N TYR A 630 7.50 -23.24 -1.87
CA TYR A 630 8.74 -23.99 -2.04
C TYR A 630 8.50 -25.43 -2.50
N GLU A 631 7.45 -26.08 -1.99
CA GLU A 631 7.11 -27.46 -2.33
C GLU A 631 6.48 -27.62 -3.71
N LYS A 632 5.67 -26.64 -4.14
CA LYS A 632 5.13 -26.59 -5.51
C LYS A 632 6.24 -26.30 -6.52
N GLU A 633 7.08 -25.31 -6.24
CA GLU A 633 8.10 -24.85 -7.19
C GLU A 633 9.36 -25.71 -7.26
N LYS A 634 9.73 -26.35 -6.13
CA LYS A 634 10.95 -27.16 -5.97
C LYS A 634 12.22 -26.43 -6.45
N PRO A 635 12.53 -25.23 -5.90
CA PRO A 635 13.66 -24.44 -6.37
C PRO A 635 15.01 -25.02 -5.93
N LEU A 636 16.09 -24.52 -6.54
CA LEU A 636 17.48 -24.79 -6.09
C LEU A 636 17.73 -24.29 -4.67
N GLY A 637 17.02 -23.23 -4.27
CA GLY A 637 17.04 -22.70 -2.92
C GLY A 637 16.32 -21.36 -2.82
N VAL A 638 16.34 -20.80 -1.61
CA VAL A 638 15.67 -19.54 -1.24
C VAL A 638 16.71 -18.53 -0.78
N VAL A 639 16.61 -17.30 -1.29
CA VAL A 639 17.36 -16.13 -0.83
C VAL A 639 16.53 -15.39 0.21
N VAL A 640 17.11 -15.20 1.40
CA VAL A 640 16.47 -14.49 2.53
C VAL A 640 17.22 -13.24 2.97
N SER A 641 18.38 -12.96 2.38
CA SER A 641 19.35 -11.96 2.86
C SER A 641 19.19 -10.56 2.25
N VAL A 642 18.19 -10.35 1.39
CA VAL A 642 18.02 -9.07 0.64
C VAL A 642 16.74 -8.32 1.00
N GLY A 643 15.79 -8.95 1.70
CA GLY A 643 14.50 -8.37 2.04
C GLY A 643 14.40 -7.87 3.50
N GLY A 644 15.53 -7.58 4.16
CA GLY A 644 15.51 -7.07 5.53
C GLY A 644 15.08 -8.10 6.58
N GLN A 645 14.50 -7.63 7.70
CA GLN A 645 14.33 -8.46 8.90
C GLN A 645 13.27 -9.58 8.74
N ILE A 646 12.20 -9.34 7.98
CA ILE A 646 11.09 -10.30 7.83
C ILE A 646 11.60 -11.64 7.28
N PRO A 647 12.24 -11.70 6.10
CA PRO A 647 12.79 -12.94 5.59
C PRO A 647 13.97 -13.45 6.42
N ASN A 648 14.79 -12.58 7.03
CA ASN A 648 15.92 -13.01 7.85
C ASN A 648 15.46 -13.79 9.09
N ASN A 649 14.39 -13.33 9.74
CA ASN A 649 13.74 -14.02 10.87
C ASN A 649 13.20 -15.41 10.51
N LEU A 650 12.91 -15.67 9.22
CA LEU A 650 12.46 -16.98 8.74
C LEU A 650 13.62 -17.95 8.49
N ALA A 651 14.87 -17.49 8.38
CA ALA A 651 16.01 -18.31 7.94
C ALA A 651 16.17 -19.59 8.78
N LEU A 652 16.14 -19.47 10.12
CA LEU A 652 16.24 -20.62 11.03
C LEU A 652 15.04 -21.57 10.89
N LYS A 653 13.82 -21.02 10.81
CA LYS A 653 12.59 -21.82 10.69
C LYS A 653 12.56 -22.61 9.38
N LEU A 654 12.91 -21.96 8.27
CA LEU A 654 13.01 -22.56 6.94
C LEU A 654 14.08 -23.66 6.91
N SER A 655 15.26 -23.39 7.47
CA SER A 655 16.35 -24.38 7.53
C SER A 655 15.97 -25.61 8.35
N ARG A 656 15.28 -25.45 9.49
CA ARG A 656 14.71 -26.56 10.28
C ARG A 656 13.67 -27.36 9.51
N ALA A 657 12.90 -26.71 8.64
CA ALA A 657 11.97 -27.33 7.71
C ALA A 657 12.65 -27.93 6.45
N LYS A 658 13.99 -28.01 6.42
CA LYS A 658 14.81 -28.56 5.33
C LYS A 658 14.72 -27.77 4.01
N VAL A 659 14.37 -26.49 4.08
CA VAL A 659 14.51 -25.56 2.94
C VAL A 659 16.00 -25.25 2.75
N ARG A 660 16.46 -25.33 1.50
CA ARG A 660 17.83 -24.95 1.14
C ARG A 660 17.92 -23.43 1.02
N LEU A 661 18.67 -22.80 1.93
CA LEU A 661 19.00 -21.37 1.82
C LEU A 661 20.22 -21.17 0.92
N LEU A 662 20.20 -20.10 0.13
CA LEU A 662 21.33 -19.66 -0.69
C LEU A 662 22.03 -18.46 -0.03
N GLY A 663 23.36 -18.40 -0.10
CA GLY A 663 24.17 -17.38 0.55
C GLY A 663 24.54 -17.76 1.99
N THR A 664 24.56 -16.77 2.88
CA THR A 664 24.92 -16.94 4.29
C THR A 664 24.02 -17.98 4.97
N SER A 665 24.62 -18.91 5.71
CA SER A 665 23.88 -20.00 6.35
C SER A 665 22.96 -19.48 7.47
N SER A 666 21.86 -20.18 7.72
CA SER A 666 20.95 -19.87 8.86
C SER A 666 21.68 -19.86 10.21
N LYS A 667 22.68 -20.73 10.40
CA LYS A 667 23.52 -20.77 11.59
C LYS A 667 24.41 -19.53 11.72
N SER A 668 24.96 -19.05 10.60
CA SER A 668 25.79 -17.84 10.58
C SER A 668 24.96 -16.57 10.83
N ILE A 669 23.73 -16.52 10.30
CA ILE A 669 22.78 -15.43 10.58
C ILE A 669 22.46 -15.41 12.08
N ASP A 670 22.07 -16.55 12.64
CA ASP A 670 21.76 -16.71 14.07
C ASP A 670 22.96 -16.38 14.97
N LEU A 671 24.18 -16.77 14.57
CA LEU A 671 25.42 -16.42 15.27
C LEU A 671 25.65 -14.90 15.33
N ALA A 672 25.27 -14.16 14.29
CA ALA A 672 25.45 -12.70 14.22
C ALA A 672 24.29 -11.91 14.87
N GLU A 673 23.05 -12.42 14.80
CA GLU A 673 21.88 -11.73 15.36
C GLU A 673 21.69 -11.98 16.86
N ASP A 674 22.04 -13.18 17.35
CA ASP A 674 22.03 -13.49 18.78
C ASP A 674 23.22 -12.83 19.46
N ARG A 675 22.95 -11.87 20.35
CA ARG A 675 23.99 -11.06 21.01
C ARG A 675 24.97 -11.89 21.84
N SER A 676 24.48 -12.95 22.48
CA SER A 676 25.34 -13.84 23.27
C SER A 676 26.26 -14.66 22.38
N LYS A 677 25.76 -15.16 21.25
CA LYS A 677 26.57 -15.90 20.28
C LYS A 677 27.57 -14.99 19.56
N PHE A 678 27.15 -13.79 19.20
CA PHE A 678 27.99 -12.80 18.53
C PHE A 678 29.14 -12.35 19.43
N SER A 679 28.86 -12.03 20.70
CA SER A 679 29.92 -11.70 21.66
C SER A 679 30.91 -12.84 21.83
N ALA A 680 30.44 -14.06 22.04
CA ALA A 680 31.33 -15.21 22.23
C ALA A 680 32.25 -15.41 21.01
N LEU A 681 31.73 -15.15 19.80
CA LEU A 681 32.54 -15.16 18.58
C LEU A 681 33.59 -14.03 18.58
N LEU A 682 33.25 -12.82 19.01
CA LEU A 682 34.23 -11.73 19.11
C LEU A 682 35.33 -12.05 20.13
N ASP A 683 34.97 -12.64 21.27
CA ASP A 683 35.92 -13.07 22.30
C ASP A 683 36.87 -14.15 21.76
N GLU A 684 36.33 -15.14 21.04
CA GLU A 684 37.11 -16.18 20.35
C GLU A 684 38.09 -15.59 19.31
N LEU A 685 37.65 -14.55 18.58
CA LEU A 685 38.44 -13.88 17.56
C LEU A 685 39.41 -12.83 18.13
N GLY A 686 39.38 -12.55 19.44
CA GLY A 686 40.17 -11.50 20.07
C GLY A 686 39.81 -10.09 19.61
N ILE A 687 38.55 -9.87 19.19
CA ILE A 687 38.05 -8.56 18.76
C ILE A 687 37.44 -7.84 19.97
N PRO A 688 37.93 -6.65 20.36
CA PRO A 688 37.38 -5.91 21.49
C PRO A 688 35.90 -5.55 21.32
N GLN A 689 35.15 -5.64 22.41
CA GLN A 689 33.75 -5.20 22.50
C GLN A 689 33.49 -4.50 23.85
N PRO A 690 32.49 -3.58 23.94
CA PRO A 690 32.11 -2.97 25.21
C PRO A 690 31.67 -4.03 26.23
N GLU A 691 31.86 -3.74 27.53
CA GLU A 691 31.28 -4.59 28.58
C GLU A 691 29.76 -4.65 28.42
N TRP A 692 29.22 -5.86 28.41
CA TRP A 692 27.80 -6.09 28.20
C TRP A 692 27.34 -7.29 29.03
N SER A 693 26.04 -7.37 29.29
CA SER A 693 25.43 -8.56 29.91
C SER A 693 24.02 -8.76 29.37
N LYS A 694 23.58 -10.01 29.28
CA LYS A 694 22.19 -10.36 28.95
C LYS A 694 21.40 -10.44 30.24
N LEU A 695 20.49 -9.50 30.43
CA LEU A 695 19.75 -9.32 31.67
C LEU A 695 18.25 -9.47 31.40
N THR A 696 17.55 -10.14 32.30
CA THR A 696 16.10 -10.44 32.16
C THR A 696 15.25 -9.77 33.23
N THR A 697 15.87 -9.12 34.21
CA THR A 697 15.20 -8.41 35.31
C THR A 697 15.74 -6.97 35.40
N ILE A 698 14.95 -6.08 35.99
CA ILE A 698 15.34 -4.68 36.19
C ILE A 698 16.46 -4.60 37.23
N GLU A 699 16.36 -5.37 38.31
CA GLU A 699 17.33 -5.38 39.40
C GLU A 699 18.72 -5.82 38.92
N ASP A 700 18.79 -6.81 38.03
CA ASP A 700 20.07 -7.21 37.42
C ASP A 700 20.62 -6.13 36.49
N ALA A 701 19.74 -5.45 35.74
CA ALA A 701 20.11 -4.34 34.86
C ALA A 701 20.72 -3.16 35.63
N GLU A 702 20.12 -2.79 36.76
CA GLU A 702 20.62 -1.73 37.64
C GLU A 702 21.99 -2.09 38.23
N ARG A 703 22.11 -3.30 38.80
CA ARG A 703 23.40 -3.78 39.35
C ARG A 703 24.50 -3.79 38.30
N PHE A 704 24.19 -4.27 37.10
CA PHE A 704 25.18 -4.28 36.02
C PHE A 704 25.57 -2.86 35.62
N ALA A 705 24.60 -1.94 35.50
CA ALA A 705 24.86 -0.56 35.14
C ALA A 705 25.70 0.21 36.18
N GLU A 706 25.48 -0.06 37.47
CA GLU A 706 26.33 0.48 38.55
C GLU A 706 27.76 -0.06 38.47
N ASN A 707 27.93 -1.34 38.13
CA ASN A 707 29.24 -1.97 38.02
C ASN A 707 30.05 -1.44 36.84
N ILE A 708 29.43 -1.24 35.67
CA ILE A 708 30.13 -0.79 34.45
C ILE A 708 30.20 0.74 34.30
N GLY A 709 29.41 1.47 35.08
CA GLY A 709 29.32 2.92 35.06
C GLY A 709 28.38 3.48 33.98
N TYR A 710 27.67 4.56 34.32
CA TYR A 710 26.80 5.28 33.39
C TYR A 710 27.58 6.23 32.46
N PRO A 711 27.09 6.49 31.24
CA PRO A 711 25.82 6.03 30.65
C PRO A 711 25.90 4.59 30.11
N VAL A 712 24.80 3.84 30.26
CA VAL A 712 24.64 2.48 29.71
C VAL A 712 23.63 2.46 28.57
N LEU A 713 23.79 1.49 27.67
CA LEU A 713 22.93 1.33 26.50
C LEU A 713 22.14 0.02 26.58
N ILE A 714 20.82 0.13 26.61
CA ILE A 714 19.90 -1.02 26.67
C ILE A 714 19.44 -1.35 25.25
N ARG A 715 19.56 -2.62 24.83
CA ARG A 715 19.18 -3.06 23.48
C ARG A 715 18.49 -4.42 23.49
N PRO A 716 17.33 -4.59 22.84
CA PRO A 716 16.76 -5.91 22.61
C PRO A 716 17.52 -6.69 21.51
N SER A 717 17.32 -8.01 21.47
CA SER A 717 17.88 -8.91 20.44
C SER A 717 16.93 -9.06 19.24
N TYR A 718 17.44 -9.43 18.06
CA TYR A 718 16.67 -9.64 16.82
C TYR A 718 15.85 -8.43 16.33
N VAL A 719 16.41 -7.21 16.48
CA VAL A 719 15.78 -5.97 15.99
C VAL A 719 16.73 -5.15 15.10
N LEU A 720 16.16 -4.42 14.14
CA LEU A 720 16.84 -3.37 13.37
C LEU A 720 16.40 -1.98 13.83
N SER A 721 17.24 -0.98 13.56
CA SER A 721 16.94 0.45 13.72
C SER A 721 16.50 0.90 15.12
N GLY A 722 16.99 0.22 16.16
CA GLY A 722 16.77 0.63 17.55
C GLY A 722 15.35 0.53 18.06
N TYR A 723 14.58 -0.44 17.55
CA TYR A 723 13.29 -0.76 18.13
C TYR A 723 13.43 -1.03 19.64
N ALA A 724 12.83 -0.17 20.47
CA ALA A 724 12.92 -0.16 21.93
C ALA A 724 14.34 0.05 22.52
N MET A 725 15.23 0.76 21.80
CA MET A 725 16.47 1.33 22.36
C MET A 725 16.23 2.59 23.17
#